data_AF-A0A2T6FI57-F1
#
_entry.id   AF-A0A2T6FI57-F1
#
_cell.length_a   1.000
_cell.length_b   1.000
_cell.length_c   1.000
_cell.angle_alpha   90.00
_cell.angle_beta   90.00
_cell.angle_gamma   90.00
#
_symmetry.space_group_name_H-M   'P 1'
#
loop_
_entity.id
_entity.type
_entity.pdbx_description
1 polymer ?
#
loop_
_entity_poly.entity_id
_entity_poly.type
_entity_poly.pdbx_seq_one_letter_code
_entity_poly.pdbx_strand_id
1 'polypeptide(L)'
;MSERLMLRLGAIAALLASIVLSQFVFVQSAFAQAAPHNLLSQGKTAIASTQEGGLSAAMAFDGNTGTRWGSNFSDPQWVMVDLGAVATISRVVLNWEAAYGKAYQIQVSTNGASWTTLYSTATSDGGIDDINLNGSGRYVRLYGTTRATGYGYSLWEFQVFGTFGSPTELLSRNRPVIASSQEGGFTAASAVDGLANTRWGSNFNDAQWLYVDLGSSATVSRVVLNWEAAFGRAYQIQVSDNASTWTTIYSTTTGDGGLDEITANGSGRYVRMNGITRGTGYGYSLWEFEVYGNRSGGTGSSAAPSSVRSSSSLIASSSSVAISSSVATSSSTAISSSTVTSHSSSLPSSSSVPSTDQCSSVLSAPTGLSATGVTTTGLTLSWTAPFTSVPPCNATGYRVYQNGALVASPTATNAVITGLAPNTVYSFTVVAINRVGASPASAAFPVSTDGDSAAINFGTNVTIFDPSMPQAQVQDKINQIYARQRDNQFGTPRDAIMFKPGTYNVEIPVGFFTHVIGLGALPDDVHIVGQVVSYPVLPNNNSTQNFWRGIENFSVTPPGGGMLWSVSQAAPMRRMHVRNNNLTLHYYGGWASGGWLADSKVDYDVGTGSQQQWMSRNSQWGSWSGNLWNMVFMGIANNLPGGTWPGSANTFIDSTPVIREKPFLYLNGSNYEVFVPALRTNSKGLSWANGQSAGSALPISQFYVARAGVDTAISINAALNQGKNLLLTPGIYPLSEPIKVSRPNTVVMGLGYATLTPTNGNGVLEVADVDGVTVSHLMVDAGTTNSPVLIRIGENGSSASHASNPTVLHDIFVRVGGNGVGKAGVSLLVNSNDVIIDHTWLWRADHGEGVAWDLNTAANGLIVNGNNVSAYGLFVEHYQEYQVLWNGNNGKTYFYQSEIPYDPPTQDQWRSGAGVNGWASYKVADTVTQHDARGMGIYAVFLRPNVFLSRAIETPTSANVKFEHMVTVNLTNDGGIQRVINNTGDPTPPGIAVQTPRVTKYPQ
;
A
#
# COMPACT_ATOMS: atom_id res chain seq x y z
N MET A 1 40.73 23.69 -38.86
CA MET A 1 41.30 24.99 -38.48
C MET A 1 40.86 25.18 -37.03
N SER A 2 41.72 24.78 -36.08
CA SER A 2 42.61 25.68 -35.30
C SER A 2 41.79 26.57 -34.34
N GLU A 3 42.06 26.61 -33.04
CA GLU A 3 43.34 26.38 -32.34
C GLU A 3 43.21 25.54 -31.05
N ARG A 4 44.14 24.59 -30.88
CA ARG A 4 44.77 24.29 -29.58
C ARG A 4 46.24 24.72 -29.71
N LEU A 5 46.92 24.91 -28.57
CA LEU A 5 48.36 25.15 -28.39
C LEU A 5 48.90 26.58 -28.58
N MET A 6 48.85 27.35 -27.49
CA MET A 6 50.08 27.82 -26.82
C MET A 6 50.19 27.06 -25.47
N LEU A 7 51.35 26.71 -24.90
CA LEU A 7 52.72 26.72 -25.41
C LEU A 7 53.50 25.52 -24.80
N ARG A 8 54.40 24.94 -25.60
CA ARG A 8 55.32 23.83 -25.28
C ARG A 8 56.37 24.17 -24.21
N LEU A 9 56.92 23.14 -23.55
CA LEU A 9 58.34 22.87 -23.14
C LEU A 9 58.29 21.64 -22.19
N GLY A 10 59.12 20.59 -22.21
CA GLY A 10 60.39 20.27 -22.89
C GLY A 10 61.35 19.62 -21.86
N ALA A 11 61.23 18.34 -21.52
CA ALA A 11 61.98 17.18 -22.05
C ALA A 11 63.36 16.91 -21.38
N ILE A 12 63.84 15.64 -21.42
CA ILE A 12 65.16 15.10 -20.93
C ILE A 12 65.17 14.77 -19.40
N ALA A 13 65.70 13.65 -18.87
CA ALA A 13 66.45 12.49 -19.40
C ALA A 13 65.98 11.14 -18.80
N ALA A 14 66.44 10.01 -19.36
CA ALA A 14 66.29 8.67 -18.80
C ALA A 14 67.63 8.13 -18.24
N LEU A 15 67.61 7.31 -17.18
CA LEU A 15 68.67 6.33 -16.91
C LEU A 15 68.23 5.21 -15.93
N LEU A 16 68.32 3.95 -16.38
CA LEU A 16 68.59 2.66 -15.67
C LEU A 16 67.91 2.42 -14.30
N ALA A 17 67.20 1.32 -14.02
CA ALA A 17 67.44 -0.10 -14.35
C ALA A 17 66.16 -0.95 -14.07
N SER A 18 65.96 -2.23 -14.42
CA SER A 18 66.74 -3.22 -15.19
C SER A 18 65.83 -4.36 -15.73
N ILE A 19 66.43 -5.40 -16.36
CA ILE A 19 65.79 -6.58 -16.96
C ILE A 19 65.76 -7.79 -15.98
N VAL A 20 64.76 -8.70 -16.07
CA VAL A 20 64.91 -10.18 -16.13
C VAL A 20 63.56 -10.91 -16.24
N LEU A 21 63.50 -11.95 -17.10
CA LEU A 21 62.41 -12.92 -17.23
C LEU A 21 62.29 -13.83 -15.99
N SER A 22 61.08 -14.20 -15.59
CA SER A 22 60.77 -15.60 -15.24
C SER A 22 59.27 -15.88 -15.27
N GLN A 23 58.89 -17.07 -15.74
CA GLN A 23 57.55 -17.61 -15.51
C GLN A 23 57.50 -18.14 -14.08
N PHE A 24 56.47 -17.77 -13.32
CA PHE A 24 56.08 -18.51 -12.11
C PHE A 24 54.57 -18.73 -12.08
N VAL A 25 54.21 -19.96 -11.71
CA VAL A 25 52.85 -20.44 -11.58
C VAL A 25 52.15 -19.70 -10.45
N PHE A 26 51.10 -18.93 -10.77
CA PHE A 26 50.12 -18.55 -9.77
C PHE A 26 49.08 -19.66 -9.62
N VAL A 27 49.24 -20.45 -8.56
CA VAL A 27 48.11 -21.13 -7.94
C VAL A 27 47.14 -20.04 -7.52
N GLN A 28 45.94 -20.01 -8.13
CA GLN A 28 44.85 -19.18 -7.61
C GLN A 28 44.39 -19.76 -6.28
N SER A 29 45.00 -19.30 -5.20
CA SER A 29 44.37 -19.33 -3.88
C SER A 29 43.05 -18.58 -3.99
N ALA A 30 41.94 -19.30 -3.82
CA ALA A 30 40.62 -18.70 -3.79
C ALA A 30 40.49 -17.83 -2.52
N PHE A 31 40.83 -16.55 -2.65
CA PHE A 31 40.37 -15.56 -1.68
C PHE A 31 38.86 -15.45 -1.82
N ALA A 32 38.15 -15.83 -0.76
CA ALA A 32 36.71 -15.64 -0.68
C ALA A 32 36.40 -14.16 -0.88
N GLN A 33 35.71 -13.83 -1.96
CA GLN A 33 35.30 -12.46 -2.23
C GLN A 33 34.28 -12.06 -1.16
N ALA A 34 34.64 -11.08 -0.33
CA ALA A 34 33.73 -10.54 0.67
C ALA A 34 32.46 -10.05 -0.02
N ALA A 35 31.31 -10.33 0.59
CA ALA A 35 30.02 -9.89 0.06
C ALA A 35 30.00 -8.36 -0.07
N PRO A 36 29.34 -7.79 -1.11
CA PRO A 36 29.23 -6.34 -1.23
C PRO A 36 28.50 -5.77 -0.02
N HIS A 37 29.18 -4.88 0.70
CA HIS A 37 28.60 -4.13 1.80
C HIS A 37 27.64 -3.08 1.22
N ASN A 38 26.34 -3.32 1.33
CA ASN A 38 25.33 -2.42 0.76
C ASN A 38 25.24 -1.13 1.59
N LEU A 39 25.11 0.02 0.92
CA LEU A 39 24.81 1.29 1.58
C LEU A 39 23.34 1.30 2.02
N LEU A 40 23.10 1.43 3.33
CA LEU A 40 21.77 1.29 3.94
C LEU A 40 21.14 2.63 4.34
N SER A 41 21.93 3.66 4.66
CA SER A 41 21.43 4.94 5.16
C SER A 41 20.93 5.91 4.08
N GLN A 42 21.22 5.64 2.80
CA GLN A 42 20.96 6.59 1.72
C GLN A 42 19.48 6.94 1.57
N GLY A 43 19.14 8.23 1.65
CA GLY A 43 17.78 8.75 1.49
C GLY A 43 16.80 8.32 2.58
N LYS A 44 17.30 7.84 3.72
CA LYS A 44 16.50 7.37 4.86
C LYS A 44 16.09 8.51 5.79
N THR A 45 15.04 8.27 6.56
CA THR A 45 14.56 9.22 7.59
C THR A 45 15.63 9.44 8.64
N ALA A 46 15.96 10.71 8.89
CA ALA A 46 16.98 11.12 9.83
C ALA A 46 16.48 12.21 10.77
N ILE A 47 16.96 12.18 12.01
CA ILE A 47 16.74 13.21 13.04
C ILE A 47 18.05 13.51 13.77
N ALA A 48 18.14 14.69 14.38
CA ALA A 48 19.29 15.13 15.15
C ALA A 48 18.86 15.81 16.46
N SER A 49 19.78 15.98 17.39
CA SER A 49 19.54 16.75 18.62
C SER A 49 19.25 18.22 18.35
N THR A 50 19.96 18.82 17.39
CA THR A 50 19.75 20.20 16.91
C THR A 50 20.18 20.32 15.45
N GLN A 51 19.78 21.42 14.80
CA GLN A 51 20.28 21.83 13.49
C GLN A 51 20.47 23.35 13.42
N GLU A 52 21.53 23.80 12.76
CA GLU A 52 21.79 25.22 12.48
C GLU A 52 21.05 25.64 11.21
N GLY A 53 19.99 26.43 11.35
CA GLY A 53 19.22 26.95 10.23
C GLY A 53 18.68 25.85 9.29
N GLY A 54 19.08 25.92 8.02
CA GLY A 54 18.68 24.96 6.98
C GLY A 54 19.50 23.66 6.93
N LEU A 55 20.53 23.50 7.77
CA LEU A 55 21.46 22.35 7.74
C LEU A 55 20.87 21.11 8.44
N SER A 56 19.78 20.58 7.87
CA SER A 56 18.95 19.54 8.49
C SER A 56 19.64 18.17 8.60
N ALA A 57 19.14 17.32 9.51
CA ALA A 57 19.68 15.97 9.72
C ALA A 57 19.70 15.11 8.44
N ALA A 58 18.76 15.31 7.53
CA ALA A 58 18.68 14.58 6.26
C ALA A 58 19.87 14.86 5.32
N MET A 59 20.52 16.03 5.44
CA MET A 59 21.69 16.39 4.62
C MET A 59 22.96 15.62 5.01
N ALA A 60 22.95 14.81 6.06
CA ALA A 60 24.01 13.85 6.35
C ALA A 60 23.74 12.46 5.73
N PHE A 61 22.68 12.30 4.91
CA PHE A 61 22.27 11.02 4.32
C PHE A 61 21.65 11.17 2.92
N ASP A 62 21.87 12.28 2.24
CA ASP A 62 21.20 12.64 0.97
C ASP A 62 21.98 12.23 -0.29
N GLY A 63 23.25 11.85 -0.14
CA GLY A 63 24.13 11.32 -1.18
C GLY A 63 24.96 12.39 -1.85
N ASN A 64 24.91 13.63 -1.34
CA ASN A 64 25.48 14.80 -1.96
C ASN A 64 26.50 15.46 -1.03
N THR A 65 27.79 15.24 -1.31
CA THR A 65 28.89 15.83 -0.53
C THR A 65 29.04 17.36 -0.67
N GLY A 66 28.05 18.05 -1.26
CA GLY A 66 27.90 19.51 -1.28
C GLY A 66 26.83 20.05 -0.34
N THR A 67 26.04 19.19 0.32
CA THR A 67 25.09 19.52 1.39
C THR A 67 25.56 18.91 2.71
N ARG A 68 25.18 19.49 3.85
CA ARG A 68 25.66 19.04 5.18
C ARG A 68 24.63 19.21 6.27
N TRP A 69 24.62 18.29 7.23
CA TRP A 69 24.05 18.56 8.55
C TRP A 69 25.02 19.45 9.35
N GLY A 70 24.49 20.32 10.21
CA GLY A 70 25.28 21.11 11.16
C GLY A 70 24.52 21.30 12.48
N SER A 71 25.14 20.98 13.62
CA SER A 71 24.54 21.13 14.94
C SER A 71 24.71 22.53 15.52
N ASN A 72 23.93 22.84 16.57
CA ASN A 72 24.24 23.96 17.45
C ASN A 72 25.60 23.79 18.15
N PHE A 73 26.19 24.90 18.61
CA PHE A 73 27.58 24.98 19.06
C PHE A 73 27.74 24.58 20.55
N SER A 74 27.26 23.38 20.90
CA SER A 74 27.36 22.81 22.25
C SER A 74 27.69 21.33 22.21
N ASP A 75 27.99 20.76 23.38
CA ASP A 75 28.31 19.35 23.58
C ASP A 75 27.40 18.76 24.68
N PRO A 76 26.87 17.53 24.53
CA PRO A 76 26.93 16.65 23.36
C PRO A 76 25.90 17.01 22.28
N GLN A 77 26.11 16.52 21.06
CA GLN A 77 25.14 16.58 19.95
C GLN A 77 25.14 15.24 19.20
N TRP A 78 24.05 14.91 18.50
CA TRP A 78 23.92 13.66 17.77
C TRP A 78 23.09 13.80 16.50
N VAL A 79 23.34 12.91 15.54
CA VAL A 79 22.55 12.73 14.32
C VAL A 79 22.33 11.23 14.08
N MET A 80 21.10 10.85 13.73
CA MET A 80 20.63 9.47 13.66
C MET A 80 19.86 9.22 12.37
N VAL A 81 20.02 8.03 11.80
CA VAL A 81 19.21 7.49 10.72
C VAL A 81 18.40 6.28 11.17
N ASP A 82 17.14 6.17 10.72
CA ASP A 82 16.34 4.94 10.78
C ASP A 82 16.49 4.16 9.47
N LEU A 83 17.11 2.98 9.53
CA LEU A 83 17.29 2.13 8.35
C LEU A 83 15.97 1.48 7.87
N GLY A 84 14.94 1.47 8.72
CA GLY A 84 13.60 0.91 8.50
C GLY A 84 13.42 -0.51 9.07
N ALA A 85 14.52 -1.24 9.28
CA ALA A 85 14.54 -2.57 9.89
C ALA A 85 15.91 -2.81 10.57
N VAL A 86 16.00 -3.80 11.46
CA VAL A 86 17.28 -4.18 12.07
C VAL A 86 18.21 -4.75 11.01
N ALA A 87 19.38 -4.14 10.85
CA ALA A 87 20.44 -4.56 9.95
C ALA A 87 21.70 -4.94 10.73
N THR A 88 22.51 -5.83 10.17
CA THR A 88 23.91 -6.03 10.57
C THR A 88 24.72 -4.88 10.00
N ILE A 89 25.33 -4.08 10.87
CA ILE A 89 26.14 -2.93 10.50
C ILE A 89 27.60 -3.37 10.45
N SER A 90 28.20 -3.30 9.25
CA SER A 90 29.55 -3.77 8.99
C SER A 90 30.57 -2.64 8.86
N ARG A 91 30.13 -1.43 8.52
CA ARG A 91 31.01 -0.29 8.27
C ARG A 91 30.20 1.01 8.32
N VAL A 92 30.81 2.10 8.76
CA VAL A 92 30.30 3.46 8.54
C VAL A 92 31.40 4.33 7.96
N VAL A 93 31.02 5.30 7.13
CA VAL A 93 31.91 6.35 6.64
C VAL A 93 31.32 7.69 7.06
N LEU A 94 32.10 8.49 7.79
CA LEU A 94 31.77 9.86 8.14
C LEU A 94 32.59 10.78 7.25
N ASN A 95 31.95 11.70 6.54
CA ASN A 95 32.62 12.74 5.78
C ASN A 95 32.39 14.08 6.49
N TRP A 96 33.36 14.51 7.31
CA TRP A 96 33.28 15.71 8.12
C TRP A 96 33.51 16.99 7.33
N GLU A 97 32.86 18.07 7.77
CA GLU A 97 33.27 19.43 7.42
C GLU A 97 34.46 19.88 8.31
N ALA A 98 35.03 21.06 8.09
CA ALA A 98 36.07 21.60 8.98
C ALA A 98 35.60 21.73 10.44
N ALA A 99 34.28 21.84 10.68
CA ALA A 99 33.65 21.71 11.99
C ALA A 99 33.34 20.23 12.32
N TYR A 100 34.30 19.52 12.91
CA TYR A 100 34.20 18.08 13.21
C TYR A 100 34.19 17.73 14.71
N GLY A 101 33.80 16.50 15.03
CA GLY A 101 33.87 15.95 16.39
C GLY A 101 35.25 15.38 16.70
N LYS A 102 35.98 15.98 17.64
CA LYS A 102 37.26 15.43 18.15
C LYS A 102 37.04 14.15 18.94
N ALA A 103 35.96 14.11 19.73
CA ALA A 103 35.50 12.92 20.43
C ALA A 103 34.04 12.62 20.07
N TYR A 104 33.76 11.37 19.70
CA TYR A 104 32.42 10.90 19.36
C TYR A 104 32.29 9.38 19.52
N GLN A 105 31.05 8.91 19.45
CA GLN A 105 30.70 7.49 19.43
C GLN A 105 29.79 7.17 18.23
N ILE A 106 29.91 5.96 17.68
CA ILE A 106 28.89 5.38 16.80
C ILE A 106 28.08 4.38 17.62
N GLN A 107 26.77 4.57 17.64
CA GLN A 107 25.85 3.79 18.46
C GLN A 107 24.71 3.23 17.61
N VAL A 108 24.21 2.07 18.01
CA VAL A 108 23.07 1.40 17.39
C VAL A 108 21.94 1.17 18.38
N SER A 109 20.72 1.07 17.89
CA SER A 109 19.53 0.74 18.67
C SER A 109 18.52 -0.05 17.84
N THR A 110 17.75 -0.92 18.48
CA THR A 110 16.58 -1.59 17.86
C THR A 110 15.29 -0.80 18.04
N ASN A 111 15.21 0.06 19.06
CA ASN A 111 13.98 0.74 19.51
C ASN A 111 14.07 2.29 19.51
N GLY A 112 15.25 2.86 19.25
CA GLY A 112 15.51 4.31 19.24
C GLY A 112 15.77 4.92 20.64
N ALA A 113 15.51 4.18 21.71
CA ALA A 113 15.62 4.64 23.10
C ALA A 113 16.84 4.05 23.84
N SER A 114 17.11 2.75 23.65
CA SER A 114 18.21 2.02 24.28
C SER A 114 19.37 1.89 23.30
N TRP A 115 20.56 2.36 23.68
CA TRP A 115 21.69 2.53 22.76
C TRP A 115 22.91 1.68 23.15
N THR A 116 23.51 1.01 22.17
CA THR A 116 24.76 0.25 22.31
C THR A 116 25.85 0.91 21.47
N THR A 117 26.97 1.25 22.09
CA THR A 117 28.13 1.82 21.39
C THR A 117 28.91 0.72 20.65
N LEU A 118 29.08 0.87 19.33
CA LEU A 118 29.91 -0.02 18.51
C LEU A 118 31.33 0.52 18.31
N TYR A 119 31.50 1.85 18.38
CA TYR A 119 32.79 2.52 18.23
C TYR A 119 32.85 3.81 19.04
N SER A 120 34.04 4.18 19.50
CA SER A 120 34.30 5.46 20.16
C SER A 120 35.72 5.94 19.89
N THR A 121 35.87 7.26 19.68
CA THR A 121 37.18 7.92 19.60
C THR A 121 37.19 9.18 20.47
N ALA A 122 38.38 9.59 20.92
CA ALA A 122 38.63 10.84 21.65
C ALA A 122 39.63 11.77 20.93
N THR A 123 40.13 11.35 19.77
CA THR A 123 41.24 11.98 19.05
C THR A 123 41.07 11.87 17.53
N SER A 124 39.85 12.00 17.00
CA SER A 124 39.65 12.18 15.55
C SER A 124 40.35 13.47 15.10
N ASP A 125 40.86 13.46 13.87
CA ASP A 125 41.50 14.55 13.14
C ASP A 125 40.59 15.19 12.08
N GLY A 126 39.37 14.68 11.92
CA GLY A 126 38.37 15.15 10.96
C GLY A 126 38.54 14.53 9.57
N GLY A 127 38.01 15.18 8.54
CA GLY A 127 38.07 14.64 7.17
C GLY A 127 37.17 13.42 6.98
N ILE A 128 37.68 12.33 6.40
CA ILE A 128 36.90 11.11 6.17
C ILE A 128 37.32 10.03 7.18
N ASP A 129 36.44 9.72 8.13
CA ASP A 129 36.60 8.55 9.00
C ASP A 129 35.93 7.34 8.34
N ASP A 130 36.70 6.30 8.02
CA ASP A 130 36.21 5.03 7.47
C ASP A 130 36.35 3.91 8.51
N ILE A 131 35.23 3.50 9.10
CA ILE A 131 35.19 2.71 10.34
C ILE A 131 34.48 1.38 10.08
N ASN A 132 35.23 0.28 10.14
CA ASN A 132 34.64 -1.06 10.18
C ASN A 132 33.97 -1.31 11.54
N LEU A 133 32.75 -1.83 11.52
CA LEU A 133 31.93 -2.12 12.70
C LEU A 133 31.50 -3.59 12.71
N ASN A 134 31.10 -4.07 13.88
CA ASN A 134 30.39 -5.33 14.03
C ASN A 134 29.31 -5.16 15.09
N GLY A 135 28.05 -5.14 14.66
CA GLY A 135 26.89 -5.05 15.53
C GLY A 135 25.60 -5.02 14.71
N SER A 136 24.45 -4.88 15.37
CA SER A 136 23.17 -4.79 14.69
C SER A 136 22.24 -3.76 15.34
N GLY A 137 21.39 -3.17 14.52
CA GLY A 137 20.40 -2.18 14.95
C GLY A 137 19.54 -1.72 13.79
N ARG A 138 18.39 -1.14 14.13
CA ARG A 138 17.51 -0.45 13.17
C ARG A 138 17.91 1.02 13.03
N TYR A 139 18.24 1.64 14.16
CA TYR A 139 18.69 3.02 14.23
C TYR A 139 20.20 3.05 14.42
N VAL A 140 20.87 3.93 13.70
CA VAL A 140 22.32 4.15 13.81
C VAL A 140 22.55 5.64 14.01
N ARG A 141 23.36 6.03 15.00
CA ARG A 141 23.66 7.44 15.28
C ARG A 141 25.13 7.69 15.53
N LEU A 142 25.56 8.89 15.14
CA LEU A 142 26.76 9.52 15.67
C LEU A 142 26.38 10.32 16.91
N TYR A 143 27.09 10.11 18.02
CA TYR A 143 26.93 10.82 19.27
C TYR A 143 28.24 11.53 19.60
N GLY A 144 28.33 12.82 19.28
CA GLY A 144 29.47 13.68 19.51
C GLY A 144 29.56 14.14 20.97
N THR A 145 30.75 14.00 21.57
CA THR A 145 31.00 14.32 22.98
C THR A 145 32.03 15.44 23.19
N THR A 146 32.86 15.76 22.20
CA THR A 146 33.72 16.96 22.21
C THR A 146 33.99 17.46 20.79
N ARG A 147 33.63 18.71 20.50
CA ARG A 147 33.95 19.39 19.21
C ARG A 147 35.44 19.71 19.09
N ALA A 148 35.95 19.69 17.85
CA ALA A 148 37.34 20.05 17.56
C ALA A 148 37.56 21.56 17.41
N THR A 149 36.50 22.33 17.15
CA THR A 149 36.53 23.78 16.89
C THR A 149 35.50 24.50 17.77
N GLY A 150 35.38 25.83 17.63
CA GLY A 150 34.32 26.61 18.29
C GLY A 150 32.91 26.37 17.72
N TYR A 151 32.82 25.85 16.49
CA TYR A 151 31.56 25.57 15.77
C TYR A 151 30.93 24.24 16.21
N GLY A 152 29.74 23.92 15.67
CA GLY A 152 29.02 22.66 15.90
C GLY A 152 29.72 21.43 15.32
N TYR A 153 29.04 20.28 15.38
CA TYR A 153 29.38 19.09 14.60
C TYR A 153 28.77 19.24 13.21
N SER A 154 29.50 18.93 12.15
CA SER A 154 28.96 18.98 10.79
C SER A 154 29.51 17.88 9.89
N LEU A 155 28.60 17.22 9.20
CA LEU A 155 28.87 16.09 8.30
C LEU A 155 28.29 16.41 6.92
N TRP A 156 29.14 16.34 5.90
CA TRP A 156 28.73 16.27 4.49
C TRP A 156 28.05 14.93 4.18
N GLU A 157 28.43 13.85 4.88
CA GLU A 157 27.79 12.53 4.72
C GLU A 157 28.04 11.62 5.94
N PHE A 158 27.11 10.71 6.19
CA PHE A 158 27.16 9.64 7.19
C PHE A 158 26.59 8.35 6.58
N GLN A 159 27.47 7.66 5.87
CA GLN A 159 27.13 6.46 5.12
C GLN A 159 27.19 5.23 6.03
N VAL A 160 26.08 4.53 6.20
CA VAL A 160 25.99 3.30 7.00
C VAL A 160 25.92 2.11 6.06
N PHE A 161 26.91 1.23 6.13
CA PHE A 161 27.01 0.04 5.29
C PHE A 161 26.74 -1.24 6.09
N GLY A 162 26.03 -2.18 5.46
CA GLY A 162 25.64 -3.42 6.12
C GLY A 162 24.78 -4.32 5.25
N THR A 163 24.06 -5.21 5.91
CA THR A 163 23.01 -6.04 5.32
C THR A 163 21.79 -6.07 6.23
N PHE A 164 20.60 -5.88 5.66
CA PHE A 164 19.39 -6.32 6.34
C PHE A 164 19.45 -7.84 6.50
N GLY A 165 19.05 -8.36 7.66
CA GLY A 165 18.89 -9.81 7.82
C GLY A 165 17.85 -10.33 6.83
N SER A 166 18.05 -11.53 6.29
CA SER A 166 17.03 -12.21 5.48
C SER A 166 15.70 -12.24 6.24
N PRO A 167 14.56 -12.00 5.58
CA PRO A 167 13.24 -12.09 6.22
C PRO A 167 13.10 -13.42 6.95
N THR A 168 12.81 -13.37 8.25
CA THR A 168 12.75 -14.57 9.08
C THR A 168 11.48 -15.34 8.75
N GLU A 169 11.63 -16.56 8.25
CA GLU A 169 10.51 -17.44 7.90
C GLU A 169 9.82 -17.92 9.18
N LEU A 170 8.49 -18.03 9.17
CA LEU A 170 7.77 -18.76 10.21
C LEU A 170 7.97 -20.27 9.98
N LEU A 171 8.90 -20.85 10.72
CA LEU A 171 9.37 -22.23 10.55
C LEU A 171 8.43 -23.28 11.16
N SER A 172 7.67 -22.94 12.22
CA SER A 172 6.83 -23.89 12.97
C SER A 172 5.45 -24.16 12.36
N ARG A 173 4.92 -23.29 11.48
CA ARG A 173 3.53 -23.39 10.99
C ARG A 173 3.29 -24.75 10.30
N ASN A 174 2.23 -25.45 10.74
CA ASN A 174 1.81 -26.77 10.28
C ASN A 174 2.91 -27.85 10.34
N ARG A 175 3.90 -27.71 11.22
CA ARG A 175 4.94 -28.71 11.45
C ARG A 175 4.50 -29.80 12.44
N PRO A 176 5.12 -30.99 12.41
CA PRO A 176 4.88 -32.01 13.43
C PRO A 176 5.24 -31.48 14.83
N VAL A 177 4.32 -31.65 15.78
CA VAL A 177 4.52 -31.27 17.18
C VAL A 177 4.35 -32.50 18.07
N ILE A 178 5.24 -32.64 19.05
CA ILE A 178 5.16 -33.65 20.11
C ILE A 178 5.12 -32.93 21.46
N ALA A 179 4.22 -33.36 22.35
CA ALA A 179 4.10 -32.82 23.69
C ALA A 179 4.20 -33.92 24.76
N SER A 180 4.54 -33.52 25.99
CA SER A 180 4.59 -34.41 27.16
C SER A 180 3.23 -34.97 27.56
N SER A 181 2.16 -34.22 27.30
CA SER A 181 0.76 -34.64 27.47
C SER A 181 -0.18 -33.74 26.65
N GLN A 182 -1.46 -34.11 26.62
CA GLN A 182 -2.54 -33.25 26.13
C GLN A 182 -3.80 -33.43 26.98
N GLU A 183 -4.50 -32.34 27.25
CA GLU A 183 -5.79 -32.31 27.94
C GLU A 183 -6.92 -32.54 26.94
N GLY A 184 -7.58 -33.70 27.00
CA GLY A 184 -8.75 -33.99 26.18
C GLY A 184 -8.50 -33.83 24.68
N GLY A 185 -9.23 -32.88 24.06
CA GLY A 185 -9.13 -32.56 22.62
C GLY A 185 -8.11 -31.46 22.26
N PHE A 186 -7.41 -30.86 23.24
CA PHE A 186 -6.47 -29.74 23.01
C PHE A 186 -5.10 -30.26 22.54
N THR A 187 -5.06 -30.73 21.29
CA THR A 187 -3.89 -31.44 20.73
C THR A 187 -2.66 -30.54 20.54
N ALA A 188 -1.47 -31.13 20.55
CA ALA A 188 -0.21 -30.40 20.38
C ALA A 188 -0.08 -29.70 19.00
N ALA A 189 -0.73 -30.24 17.96
CA ALA A 189 -0.74 -29.62 16.62
C ALA A 189 -1.47 -28.27 16.60
N SER A 190 -2.42 -28.06 17.52
CA SER A 190 -3.16 -26.80 17.66
C SER A 190 -2.37 -25.67 18.33
N ALA A 191 -1.07 -25.86 18.58
CA ALA A 191 -0.17 -24.77 18.94
C ALA A 191 0.67 -24.29 17.74
N VAL A 192 0.42 -24.77 16.51
CA VAL A 192 1.15 -24.36 15.30
C VAL A 192 0.29 -24.33 14.03
N ASP A 193 -1.04 -24.35 14.13
CA ASP A 193 -1.94 -24.49 12.96
C ASP A 193 -2.28 -23.14 12.28
N GLY A 194 -2.00 -22.03 12.95
CA GLY A 194 -2.25 -20.66 12.51
C GLY A 194 -3.63 -20.11 12.88
N LEU A 195 -4.39 -20.79 13.74
CA LEU A 195 -5.76 -20.44 14.11
C LEU A 195 -5.82 -19.92 15.54
N ALA A 196 -6.18 -18.64 15.71
CA ALA A 196 -6.24 -17.99 17.02
C ALA A 196 -7.38 -18.47 17.96
N ASN A 197 -8.02 -19.60 17.66
CA ASN A 197 -9.14 -20.19 18.41
C ASN A 197 -9.00 -21.71 18.66
N THR A 198 -7.89 -22.32 18.26
CA THR A 198 -7.49 -23.69 18.63
C THR A 198 -6.25 -23.60 19.54
N ARG A 199 -6.08 -24.56 20.44
CA ARG A 199 -4.97 -24.54 21.41
C ARG A 199 -4.45 -25.94 21.73
N TRP A 200 -3.18 -26.01 22.08
CA TRP A 200 -2.68 -27.09 22.93
C TRP A 200 -3.01 -26.79 24.40
N GLY A 201 -3.27 -27.83 25.19
CA GLY A 201 -3.35 -27.75 26.65
C GLY A 201 -2.70 -28.98 27.27
N SER A 202 -1.87 -28.80 28.30
CA SER A 202 -1.22 -29.92 29.01
C SER A 202 -2.05 -30.44 30.18
N ASN A 203 -1.69 -31.62 30.70
CA ASN A 203 -2.11 -32.05 32.03
C ASN A 203 -1.73 -31.01 33.11
N PHE A 204 -2.48 -31.00 34.22
CA PHE A 204 -2.40 -29.98 35.28
C PHE A 204 -1.27 -30.24 36.30
N ASN A 205 -0.06 -30.44 35.80
CA ASN A 205 1.15 -30.58 36.60
C ASN A 205 2.33 -29.83 35.95
N ASP A 206 3.38 -29.62 36.73
CA ASP A 206 4.60 -28.94 36.27
C ASP A 206 5.45 -29.86 35.38
N ALA A 207 6.58 -29.36 34.84
CA ALA A 207 7.46 -30.09 33.93
C ALA A 207 6.81 -30.59 32.61
N GLN A 208 5.82 -29.87 32.09
CA GLN A 208 5.20 -30.14 30.79
C GLN A 208 5.86 -29.34 29.66
N TRP A 209 5.90 -29.91 28.47
CA TRP A 209 6.59 -29.34 27.31
C TRP A 209 5.90 -29.69 26.00
N LEU A 210 6.13 -28.87 24.97
CA LEU A 210 5.92 -29.25 23.58
C LEU A 210 7.12 -28.85 22.72
N TYR A 211 7.43 -29.62 21.69
CA TYR A 211 8.41 -29.25 20.68
C TYR A 211 7.89 -29.47 19.27
N VAL A 212 8.36 -28.61 18.37
CA VAL A 212 8.08 -28.64 16.94
C VAL A 212 9.30 -29.14 16.16
N ASP A 213 9.08 -30.01 15.17
CA ASP A 213 10.09 -30.43 14.19
C ASP A 213 10.05 -29.52 12.96
N LEU A 214 11.06 -28.66 12.80
CA LEU A 214 11.17 -27.72 11.69
C LEU A 214 11.48 -28.40 10.33
N GLY A 215 11.72 -29.72 10.33
CA GLY A 215 12.02 -30.56 9.17
C GLY A 215 13.51 -30.56 8.77
N SER A 216 14.24 -29.50 9.09
CA SER A 216 15.69 -29.38 8.94
C SER A 216 16.27 -28.52 10.06
N SER A 217 17.58 -28.60 10.31
CA SER A 217 18.22 -27.65 11.22
C SER A 217 18.11 -26.22 10.69
N ALA A 218 17.81 -25.27 11.58
CA ALA A 218 17.59 -23.87 11.26
C ALA A 218 18.14 -22.97 12.36
N THR A 219 18.56 -21.77 12.00
CA THR A 219 18.84 -20.70 12.96
C THR A 219 17.52 -20.14 13.47
N VAL A 220 17.31 -20.16 14.79
CA VAL A 220 16.19 -19.50 15.45
C VAL A 220 16.62 -18.09 15.80
N SER A 221 15.77 -17.10 15.49
CA SER A 221 15.99 -15.68 15.78
C SER A 221 14.90 -15.08 16.68
N ARG A 222 13.68 -15.59 16.59
CA ARG A 222 12.54 -15.15 17.40
C ARG A 222 11.60 -16.32 17.68
N VAL A 223 11.01 -16.35 18.85
CA VAL A 223 9.90 -17.23 19.22
C VAL A 223 8.75 -16.37 19.74
N VAL A 224 7.52 -16.68 19.35
CA VAL A 224 6.32 -16.07 19.93
C VAL A 224 5.52 -17.16 20.61
N LEU A 225 5.15 -16.94 21.87
CA LEU A 225 4.21 -17.77 22.62
C LEU A 225 2.93 -16.96 22.83
N ASN A 226 1.82 -17.42 22.24
CA ASN A 226 0.50 -16.86 22.51
C ASN A 226 -0.21 -17.75 23.53
N TRP A 227 -0.08 -17.42 24.81
CA TRP A 227 -0.66 -18.18 25.91
C TRP A 227 -2.18 -18.00 26.01
N GLU A 228 -2.84 -19.04 26.47
CA GLU A 228 -4.18 -18.93 27.05
C GLU A 228 -4.11 -18.32 28.47
N ALA A 229 -5.24 -18.14 29.17
CA ALA A 229 -5.21 -17.74 30.58
C ALA A 229 -4.40 -18.72 31.46
N ALA A 230 -4.23 -19.98 31.02
CA ALA A 230 -3.32 -20.95 31.61
C ALA A 230 -1.91 -20.91 30.97
N PHE A 231 -0.98 -20.16 31.58
CA PHE A 231 0.39 -19.90 31.08
C PHE A 231 1.50 -20.50 31.97
N GLY A 232 2.75 -20.44 31.50
CA GLY A 232 3.94 -20.76 32.29
C GLY A 232 4.51 -19.56 33.05
N ARG A 233 4.62 -19.63 34.38
CA ARG A 233 5.33 -18.61 35.19
C ARG A 233 6.85 -18.75 35.04
N ALA A 234 7.33 -19.99 35.05
CA ALA A 234 8.71 -20.32 34.74
C ALA A 234 8.75 -21.29 33.56
N TYR A 235 9.53 -20.98 32.53
CA TYR A 235 9.69 -21.82 31.35
C TYR A 235 11.01 -21.53 30.61
N GLN A 236 11.37 -22.40 29.67
CA GLN A 236 12.53 -22.28 28.80
C GLN A 236 12.14 -22.47 27.34
N ILE A 237 12.81 -21.75 26.44
CA ILE A 237 12.88 -22.12 25.01
C ILE A 237 14.20 -22.82 24.77
N GLN A 238 14.15 -23.97 24.11
CA GLN A 238 15.32 -24.83 23.88
C GLN A 238 15.36 -25.32 22.44
N VAL A 239 16.56 -25.57 21.92
CA VAL A 239 16.80 -26.12 20.58
C VAL A 239 17.51 -27.46 20.66
N SER A 240 17.35 -28.28 19.63
CA SER A 240 18.00 -29.58 19.49
C SER A 240 18.13 -29.98 18.01
N ASP A 241 19.19 -30.71 17.63
CA ASP A 241 19.27 -31.36 16.32
C ASP A 241 18.70 -32.79 16.32
N ASN A 242 18.44 -33.39 17.50
CA ASN A 242 18.11 -34.82 17.65
C ASN A 242 16.88 -35.11 18.55
N ALA A 243 16.22 -34.08 19.07
CA ALA A 243 15.09 -34.13 20.02
C ALA A 243 15.37 -34.82 21.39
N SER A 244 16.61 -35.22 21.67
CA SER A 244 17.01 -35.87 22.93
C SER A 244 18.00 -35.03 23.75
N THR A 245 18.92 -34.32 23.09
CA THR A 245 19.90 -33.40 23.68
C THR A 245 19.45 -31.97 23.43
N TRP A 246 19.20 -31.19 24.48
CA TRP A 246 18.56 -29.88 24.38
C TRP A 246 19.44 -28.76 24.94
N THR A 247 19.57 -27.67 24.18
CA THR A 247 20.29 -26.45 24.55
C THR A 247 19.29 -25.34 24.81
N THR A 248 19.30 -24.75 26.01
CA THR A 248 18.44 -23.60 26.35
C THR A 248 18.93 -22.33 25.65
N ILE A 249 18.02 -21.66 24.93
CA ILE A 249 18.27 -20.41 24.20
C ILE A 249 17.52 -19.21 24.79
N TYR A 250 16.55 -19.47 25.68
CA TYR A 250 15.88 -18.48 26.51
C TYR A 250 15.32 -19.14 27.79
N SER A 251 15.22 -18.38 28.88
CA SER A 251 14.57 -18.81 30.12
C SER A 251 13.95 -17.64 30.87
N THR A 252 12.79 -17.85 31.47
CA THR A 252 12.17 -16.90 32.43
C THR A 252 11.65 -17.64 33.67
N THR A 253 11.54 -16.92 34.78
CA THR A 253 10.90 -17.35 36.04
C THR A 253 9.74 -16.45 36.45
N THR A 254 9.43 -15.42 35.66
CA THR A 254 8.46 -14.37 36.00
C THR A 254 7.37 -14.17 34.94
N GLY A 255 7.30 -15.02 33.91
CA GLY A 255 6.34 -14.92 32.80
C GLY A 255 4.90 -14.74 33.30
N ASP A 256 4.15 -13.85 32.65
CA ASP A 256 2.86 -13.33 33.10
C ASP A 256 1.67 -13.71 32.22
N GLY A 257 1.93 -14.39 31.10
CA GLY A 257 0.92 -14.90 30.17
C GLY A 257 0.64 -13.92 29.02
N GLY A 258 -0.43 -14.15 28.27
CA GLY A 258 -0.70 -13.37 27.06
C GLY A 258 0.32 -13.65 25.94
N LEU A 259 0.83 -12.61 25.29
CA LEU A 259 1.72 -12.74 24.13
C LEU A 259 3.18 -12.46 24.52
N ASP A 260 4.00 -13.50 24.62
CA ASP A 260 5.45 -13.37 24.80
C ASP A 260 6.16 -13.33 23.44
N GLU A 261 6.73 -12.17 23.06
CA GLU A 261 7.63 -12.07 21.90
C GLU A 261 9.10 -12.14 22.34
N ILE A 262 9.71 -13.31 22.11
CA ILE A 262 11.02 -13.69 22.63
C ILE A 262 12.07 -13.57 21.52
N THR A 263 13.02 -12.65 21.66
CA THR A 263 14.25 -12.69 20.85
C THR A 263 15.16 -13.78 21.43
N ALA A 264 15.46 -14.82 20.64
CA ALA A 264 16.30 -15.93 21.08
C ALA A 264 17.18 -16.40 19.92
N ASN A 265 18.47 -16.57 20.19
CA ASN A 265 19.47 -16.94 19.20
C ASN A 265 19.94 -18.37 19.45
N GLY A 266 19.77 -19.25 18.47
CA GLY A 266 20.24 -20.63 18.55
C GLY A 266 20.12 -21.35 17.23
N SER A 267 20.48 -22.63 17.20
CA SER A 267 20.29 -23.48 16.01
C SER A 267 19.89 -24.89 16.40
N GLY A 268 19.00 -25.48 15.61
CA GLY A 268 18.52 -26.83 15.80
C GLY A 268 17.41 -27.17 14.80
N ARG A 269 17.13 -28.46 14.65
CA ARG A 269 15.97 -28.97 13.91
C ARG A 269 14.67 -28.92 14.71
N TYR A 270 14.77 -29.06 16.03
CA TYR A 270 13.63 -29.08 16.93
C TYR A 270 13.70 -27.91 17.89
N VAL A 271 12.55 -27.29 18.18
CA VAL A 271 12.44 -26.16 19.11
C VAL A 271 11.35 -26.46 20.13
N ARG A 272 11.67 -26.33 21.42
CA ARG A 272 10.84 -26.75 22.55
C ARG A 272 10.48 -25.59 23.46
N MET A 273 9.21 -25.44 23.79
CA MET A 273 8.76 -24.76 25.01
C MET A 273 8.78 -25.80 26.13
N ASN A 274 9.60 -25.56 27.16
CA ASN A 274 9.75 -26.42 28.32
C ASN A 274 9.27 -25.69 29.58
N GLY A 275 8.06 -26.01 30.03
CA GLY A 275 7.45 -25.44 31.22
C GLY A 275 8.06 -25.98 32.50
N ILE A 276 8.44 -25.10 33.42
CA ILE A 276 9.03 -25.43 34.72
C ILE A 276 8.01 -25.27 35.85
N THR A 277 7.35 -24.10 35.93
CA THR A 277 6.31 -23.81 36.93
C THR A 277 5.14 -23.09 36.27
N ARG A 278 3.92 -23.55 36.55
CA ARG A 278 2.69 -22.99 35.98
C ARG A 278 2.31 -21.66 36.62
N GLY A 279 1.69 -20.78 35.83
CA GLY A 279 1.17 -19.49 36.29
C GLY A 279 -0.19 -19.55 36.95
N THR A 280 -0.91 -20.66 36.78
CA THR A 280 -2.25 -20.91 37.35
C THR A 280 -2.37 -22.34 37.87
N GLY A 281 -3.54 -22.72 38.40
CA GLY A 281 -3.84 -24.10 38.78
C GLY A 281 -4.04 -25.07 37.60
N TYR A 282 -4.28 -24.56 36.39
CA TYR A 282 -4.46 -25.34 35.16
C TYR A 282 -3.13 -25.69 34.50
N GLY A 283 -3.13 -26.50 33.44
CA GLY A 283 -1.94 -26.86 32.67
C GLY A 283 -1.28 -25.69 31.94
N TYR A 284 -0.25 -25.95 31.15
CA TYR A 284 0.26 -24.99 30.17
C TYR A 284 -0.63 -25.04 28.94
N SER A 285 -1.04 -23.88 28.41
CA SER A 285 -1.85 -23.84 27.19
C SER A 285 -1.45 -22.69 26.27
N LEU A 286 -1.30 -23.03 24.99
CA LEU A 286 -0.84 -22.13 23.94
C LEU A 286 -1.82 -22.18 22.77
N TRP A 287 -2.33 -21.01 22.40
CA TRP A 287 -3.01 -20.80 21.12
C TRP A 287 -2.00 -20.90 19.96
N GLU A 288 -0.77 -20.39 20.15
CA GLU A 288 0.29 -20.47 19.13
C GLU A 288 1.71 -20.54 19.73
N PHE A 289 2.60 -21.22 19.01
CA PHE A 289 4.03 -21.38 19.24
C PHE A 289 4.78 -21.12 17.93
N GLU A 290 4.96 -19.84 17.64
CA GLU A 290 5.56 -19.40 16.39
C GLU A 290 7.08 -19.35 16.50
N VAL A 291 7.79 -20.14 15.69
CA VAL A 291 9.26 -20.16 15.64
C VAL A 291 9.71 -19.49 14.35
N TYR A 292 10.41 -18.36 14.48
CA TYR A 292 10.92 -17.58 13.36
C TYR A 292 12.42 -17.76 13.20
N GLY A 293 12.88 -17.91 11.95
CA GLY A 293 14.28 -18.22 11.68
C GLY A 293 14.64 -18.41 10.20
N ASN A 294 15.81 -18.99 9.94
CA ASN A 294 16.28 -19.31 8.59
C ASN A 294 16.86 -20.73 8.54
N ARG A 295 16.56 -21.52 7.51
CA ARG A 295 17.10 -22.90 7.37
C ARG A 295 18.60 -22.90 7.05
N SER A 296 19.34 -23.78 7.72
CA SER A 296 20.81 -23.79 7.70
C SER A 296 21.39 -24.49 6.46
N GLY A 297 21.35 -23.80 5.32
CA GLY A 297 22.10 -24.16 4.10
C GLY A 297 21.45 -25.22 3.20
N GLY A 298 21.22 -24.86 1.93
CA GLY A 298 20.81 -25.81 0.89
C GLY A 298 19.75 -25.28 -0.06
N THR A 299 20.14 -25.04 -1.31
CA THR A 299 19.22 -24.93 -2.45
C THR A 299 18.60 -26.29 -2.75
N GLY A 300 17.27 -26.45 -2.69
CA GLY A 300 16.60 -27.66 -3.21
C GLY A 300 15.31 -28.09 -2.52
N SER A 301 14.31 -28.38 -3.36
CA SER A 301 12.95 -28.90 -3.11
C SER A 301 12.68 -29.90 -1.96
N SER A 302 11.60 -29.61 -1.22
CA SER A 302 10.42 -30.47 -0.94
C SER A 302 10.57 -31.98 -0.65
N ALA A 303 10.07 -32.38 0.52
CA ALA A 303 9.18 -33.54 0.64
C ALA A 303 8.21 -33.35 1.84
N ALA A 304 6.90 -33.50 1.62
CA ALA A 304 5.90 -33.59 2.68
C ALA A 304 5.42 -35.06 2.80
N PRO A 305 5.32 -35.63 4.01
CA PRO A 305 4.79 -36.99 4.17
C PRO A 305 3.27 -37.02 3.98
N SER A 306 2.79 -37.98 3.20
CA SER A 306 1.37 -38.25 2.99
C SER A 306 0.72 -38.88 4.23
N SER A 307 -0.50 -38.44 4.55
CA SER A 307 -1.31 -39.04 5.61
C SER A 307 -1.96 -40.34 5.14
N VAL A 308 -1.81 -41.41 5.95
CA VAL A 308 -2.50 -42.68 5.75
C VAL A 308 -3.53 -42.87 6.86
N ARG A 309 -4.76 -43.22 6.46
CA ARG A 309 -5.88 -43.47 7.37
C ARG A 309 -5.60 -44.71 8.22
N SER A 310 -5.90 -44.63 9.52
CA SER A 310 -6.03 -45.81 10.37
C SER A 310 -7.45 -46.34 10.32
N SER A 311 -7.60 -47.62 10.01
CA SER A 311 -8.82 -48.41 10.21
C SER A 311 -8.44 -49.76 10.81
N SER A 312 -9.30 -50.26 11.70
CA SER A 312 -8.88 -51.12 12.81
C SER A 312 -8.72 -52.61 12.49
N SER A 313 -7.72 -53.22 13.15
CA SER A 313 -7.82 -54.48 13.93
C SER A 313 -7.44 -55.86 13.33
N LEU A 314 -6.79 -56.65 14.22
CA LEU A 314 -6.69 -58.12 14.35
C LEU A 314 -5.54 -58.95 13.73
N ILE A 315 -4.56 -59.30 14.60
CA ILE A 315 -3.98 -60.63 14.92
C ILE A 315 -3.50 -61.57 13.78
N ALA A 316 -2.19 -61.90 13.73
CA ALA A 316 -1.65 -63.29 13.92
C ALA A 316 -0.11 -63.45 13.73
N SER A 317 0.52 -63.98 14.77
CA SER A 317 1.77 -64.77 14.92
C SER A 317 2.72 -65.19 13.74
N SER A 318 4.02 -65.01 14.00
CA SER A 318 5.15 -65.97 13.87
C SER A 318 5.59 -66.57 12.52
N SER A 319 6.88 -66.42 12.16
CA SER A 319 7.92 -67.48 12.31
C SER A 319 9.24 -67.15 11.57
N SER A 320 10.37 -67.65 12.08
CA SER A 320 11.74 -67.45 11.57
C SER A 320 12.27 -68.66 10.77
N VAL A 321 13.06 -68.42 9.71
CA VAL A 321 14.05 -69.39 9.18
C VAL A 321 15.30 -68.65 8.71
N ALA A 322 16.48 -69.21 8.95
CA ALA A 322 17.78 -68.75 8.47
C ALA A 322 18.51 -69.86 7.70
N ILE A 323 19.26 -69.53 6.63
CA ILE A 323 20.25 -70.41 5.97
C ILE A 323 21.49 -69.58 5.58
N SER A 324 22.65 -70.24 5.54
CA SER A 324 23.99 -69.67 5.70
C SER A 324 24.85 -69.56 4.42
N SER A 325 25.86 -68.68 4.49
CA SER A 325 27.27 -68.85 4.03
C SER A 325 27.62 -69.22 2.57
N SER A 326 28.53 -68.44 1.97
CA SER A 326 29.90 -68.88 1.60
C SER A 326 30.78 -67.70 1.11
N VAL A 327 32.10 -67.91 1.03
CA VAL A 327 33.17 -66.89 0.92
C VAL A 327 34.22 -67.29 -0.14
N ALA A 328 34.79 -66.31 -0.87
CA ALA A 328 36.19 -66.21 -1.38
C ALA A 328 36.24 -65.24 -2.60
N THR A 329 36.99 -64.14 -2.74
CA THR A 329 38.38 -63.67 -2.40
C THR A 329 39.46 -63.89 -3.48
N SER A 330 39.95 -62.78 -4.04
CA SER A 330 41.35 -62.52 -4.46
C SER A 330 41.51 -61.00 -4.71
N SER A 331 42.28 -60.19 -3.97
CA SER A 331 43.71 -60.16 -3.59
C SER A 331 44.63 -59.42 -4.58
N SER A 332 44.90 -58.14 -4.27
CA SER A 332 46.21 -57.42 -4.26
C SER A 332 47.08 -57.35 -5.55
N THR A 333 47.75 -56.23 -5.86
CA THR A 333 48.91 -55.70 -5.11
C THR A 333 49.25 -54.25 -5.54
N ALA A 334 49.89 -53.45 -4.69
CA ALA A 334 50.35 -52.08 -4.98
C ALA A 334 51.89 -51.96 -5.02
N ILE A 335 52.45 -50.86 -5.56
CA ILE A 335 53.77 -50.28 -5.22
C ILE A 335 53.85 -48.82 -5.72
N SER A 336 54.64 -47.99 -5.02
CA SER A 336 54.72 -46.52 -5.14
C SER A 336 55.92 -46.02 -5.98
N SER A 337 55.93 -44.72 -6.34
CA SER A 337 57.02 -43.73 -6.06
C SER A 337 57.40 -42.69 -7.18
N SER A 338 57.22 -41.40 -6.83
CA SER A 338 58.15 -40.25 -6.93
C SER A 338 58.85 -39.78 -8.24
N THR A 339 58.56 -38.51 -8.63
CA THR A 339 59.53 -37.39 -8.92
C THR A 339 60.00 -37.00 -10.36
N VAL A 340 59.35 -35.95 -10.90
CA VAL A 340 59.91 -34.65 -11.46
C VAL A 340 60.81 -34.57 -12.73
N THR A 341 60.24 -33.93 -13.77
CA THR A 341 60.77 -33.06 -14.89
C THR A 341 61.95 -33.47 -15.80
N SER A 342 61.76 -33.29 -17.13
CA SER A 342 62.33 -32.18 -17.92
C SER A 342 61.82 -32.16 -19.38
N HIS A 343 62.01 -31.03 -20.10
CA HIS A 343 61.50 -30.80 -21.47
C HIS A 343 62.47 -31.26 -22.57
N SER A 344 61.96 -31.69 -23.73
CA SER A 344 62.25 -31.05 -25.03
C SER A 344 61.45 -31.69 -26.18
N SER A 345 61.45 -31.03 -27.34
CA SER A 345 60.41 -31.11 -28.37
C SER A 345 60.72 -31.98 -29.60
N SER A 346 59.62 -32.34 -30.29
CA SER A 346 59.46 -32.50 -31.75
C SER A 346 59.45 -33.92 -32.33
N LEU A 347 58.34 -34.24 -33.01
CA LEU A 347 58.23 -34.59 -34.45
C LEU A 347 56.73 -34.66 -34.83
N PRO A 348 56.34 -34.50 -36.12
CA PRO A 348 54.96 -34.14 -36.49
C PRO A 348 54.08 -35.27 -37.02
N SER A 349 52.77 -34.96 -37.04
CA SER A 349 51.74 -35.40 -38.00
C SER A 349 51.37 -36.89 -38.11
N SER A 350 50.17 -37.22 -37.62
CA SER A 350 49.28 -38.19 -38.27
C SER A 350 47.82 -37.67 -38.31
N SER A 351 47.26 -37.65 -39.52
CA SER A 351 45.83 -37.73 -39.87
C SER A 351 44.78 -37.22 -38.86
N SER A 352 44.25 -36.01 -39.10
CA SER A 352 43.01 -35.52 -38.48
C SER A 352 41.77 -36.18 -39.09
N VAL A 353 40.96 -36.83 -38.26
CA VAL A 353 39.55 -37.13 -38.58
C VAL A 353 38.76 -35.81 -38.41
N PRO A 354 37.92 -35.39 -39.37
CA PRO A 354 37.03 -34.26 -39.14
C PRO A 354 35.91 -34.68 -38.19
N SER A 355 36.00 -34.27 -36.92
CA SER A 355 34.87 -34.35 -36.01
C SER A 355 33.81 -33.33 -36.45
N THR A 356 32.72 -33.81 -37.05
CA THR A 356 31.58 -32.95 -37.42
C THR A 356 30.71 -32.62 -36.20
N ASP A 357 31.26 -31.87 -35.24
CA ASP A 357 30.44 -31.20 -34.22
C ASP A 357 29.93 -29.88 -34.81
N GLN A 358 28.79 -29.97 -35.51
CA GLN A 358 28.20 -28.84 -36.27
C GLN A 358 27.58 -27.76 -35.37
N CYS A 359 27.58 -27.96 -34.04
CA CYS A 359 26.96 -27.06 -33.07
C CYS A 359 28.02 -26.31 -32.28
N SER A 360 28.33 -25.06 -32.67
CA SER A 360 29.33 -24.22 -32.01
C SER A 360 28.76 -23.16 -31.07
N SER A 361 27.43 -23.06 -30.94
CA SER A 361 26.77 -22.07 -30.08
C SER A 361 25.51 -22.60 -29.39
N VAL A 362 25.18 -22.00 -28.25
CA VAL A 362 23.87 -22.15 -27.60
C VAL A 362 22.76 -21.48 -28.44
N LEU A 363 21.51 -21.81 -28.15
CA LEU A 363 20.34 -21.22 -28.79
C LEU A 363 20.04 -19.80 -28.27
N SER A 364 19.24 -19.05 -29.02
CA SER A 364 18.56 -17.85 -28.52
C SER A 364 17.54 -18.20 -27.43
N ALA A 365 17.10 -17.19 -26.67
CA ALA A 365 16.09 -17.38 -25.63
C ALA A 365 14.73 -17.81 -26.21
N PRO A 366 13.97 -18.69 -25.53
CA PRO A 366 12.55 -18.91 -25.79
C PRO A 366 11.75 -17.61 -25.73
N THR A 367 10.71 -17.52 -26.55
CA THR A 367 9.82 -16.34 -26.65
C THR A 367 8.35 -16.75 -26.58
N GLY A 368 7.42 -15.78 -26.53
CA GLY A 368 5.99 -16.07 -26.57
C GLY A 368 5.48 -16.92 -25.39
N LEU A 369 6.02 -16.69 -24.19
CA LEU A 369 5.52 -17.36 -22.98
C LEU A 369 4.06 -17.00 -22.74
N SER A 370 3.26 -18.01 -22.40
CA SER A 370 1.83 -17.89 -22.11
C SER A 370 1.42 -18.94 -21.06
N ALA A 371 0.33 -18.68 -20.33
CA ALA A 371 -0.24 -19.63 -19.38
C ALA A 371 -1.71 -19.89 -19.68
N THR A 372 -2.14 -21.13 -19.54
CA THR A 372 -3.52 -21.60 -19.69
C THR A 372 -3.86 -22.57 -18.55
N GLY A 373 -5.16 -22.84 -18.33
CA GLY A 373 -5.59 -23.74 -17.25
C GLY A 373 -5.10 -23.30 -15.87
N VAL A 374 -5.01 -21.97 -15.65
CA VAL A 374 -4.72 -21.38 -14.35
C VAL A 374 -5.83 -21.78 -13.37
N THR A 375 -5.44 -22.15 -12.16
CA THR A 375 -6.32 -22.51 -11.05
C THR A 375 -5.79 -21.88 -9.75
N THR A 376 -6.39 -22.21 -8.61
CA THR A 376 -5.91 -21.80 -7.29
C THR A 376 -4.54 -22.40 -6.91
N THR A 377 -4.13 -23.50 -7.54
CA THR A 377 -2.92 -24.25 -7.15
C THR A 377 -2.01 -24.70 -8.30
N GLY A 378 -2.28 -24.28 -9.54
CA GLY A 378 -1.47 -24.69 -10.69
C GLY A 378 -1.88 -24.01 -12.01
N LEU A 379 -1.09 -24.26 -13.05
CA LEU A 379 -1.25 -23.72 -14.41
C LEU A 379 -0.49 -24.59 -15.44
N THR A 380 -0.77 -24.40 -16.73
CA THR A 380 0.06 -24.91 -17.82
C THR A 380 0.77 -23.76 -18.53
N LEU A 381 2.10 -23.72 -18.43
CA LEU A 381 2.95 -22.76 -19.14
C LEU A 381 3.30 -23.30 -20.54
N SER A 382 3.29 -22.45 -21.56
CA SER A 382 3.69 -22.79 -22.94
C SER A 382 4.54 -21.68 -23.56
N TRP A 383 5.40 -22.01 -24.53
CA TRP A 383 6.32 -21.05 -25.19
C TRP A 383 6.66 -21.43 -26.63
N THR A 384 7.20 -20.48 -27.38
CA THR A 384 7.77 -20.68 -28.71
C THR A 384 9.22 -21.15 -28.59
N ALA A 385 9.55 -22.25 -29.26
CA ALA A 385 10.91 -22.78 -29.33
C ALA A 385 11.84 -21.85 -30.15
N PRO A 386 13.09 -21.60 -29.71
CA PRO A 386 14.10 -20.98 -30.55
C PRO A 386 14.50 -21.94 -31.69
N PHE A 387 14.50 -21.45 -32.93
CA PHE A 387 14.75 -22.24 -34.13
C PHE A 387 16.19 -22.06 -34.66
N THR A 388 16.78 -23.13 -35.19
CA THR A 388 17.99 -23.08 -36.02
C THR A 388 17.86 -24.00 -37.24
N SER A 389 18.43 -23.59 -38.37
CA SER A 389 18.42 -24.36 -39.63
C SER A 389 19.51 -25.44 -39.72
N VAL A 390 20.25 -25.70 -38.62
CA VAL A 390 21.36 -26.65 -38.57
C VAL A 390 21.00 -27.85 -37.67
N PRO A 391 20.48 -28.97 -38.22
CA PRO A 391 20.43 -30.23 -37.49
C PRO A 391 21.86 -30.72 -37.17
N PRO A 392 22.16 -31.21 -35.95
CA PRO A 392 21.26 -31.58 -34.86
C PRO A 392 21.12 -30.51 -33.74
N CYS A 393 21.35 -29.23 -34.02
CA CYS A 393 21.57 -28.19 -33.00
C CYS A 393 20.29 -27.57 -32.39
N ASN A 394 19.11 -28.12 -32.73
CA ASN A 394 17.80 -27.72 -32.18
C ASN A 394 17.69 -27.99 -30.66
N ALA A 395 16.67 -27.41 -30.03
CA ALA A 395 16.39 -27.64 -28.62
C ALA A 395 16.07 -29.13 -28.35
N THR A 396 16.81 -29.73 -27.42
CA THR A 396 16.63 -31.11 -26.94
C THR A 396 15.80 -31.19 -25.65
N GLY A 397 15.60 -30.04 -25.00
CA GLY A 397 14.69 -29.87 -23.86
C GLY A 397 14.72 -28.45 -23.33
N TYR A 398 14.03 -28.23 -22.22
CA TYR A 398 13.87 -26.92 -21.59
C TYR A 398 14.07 -27.00 -20.08
N ARG A 399 14.30 -25.85 -19.46
CA ARG A 399 14.27 -25.65 -18.00
C ARG A 399 13.31 -24.50 -17.70
N VAL A 400 12.32 -24.75 -16.85
CA VAL A 400 11.31 -23.78 -16.44
C VAL A 400 11.60 -23.37 -15.00
N TYR A 401 11.77 -22.07 -14.79
CA TYR A 401 12.06 -21.48 -13.49
C TYR A 401 10.86 -20.67 -13.01
N GLN A 402 10.54 -20.78 -11.73
CA GLN A 402 9.51 -20.02 -11.01
C GLN A 402 10.20 -19.18 -9.94
N ASN A 403 10.06 -17.86 -10.01
CA ASN A 403 10.77 -16.90 -9.15
C ASN A 403 12.30 -17.16 -9.08
N GLY A 404 12.89 -17.63 -10.19
CA GLY A 404 14.31 -18.00 -10.30
C GLY A 404 14.67 -19.42 -9.84
N ALA A 405 13.76 -20.17 -9.21
CA ALA A 405 13.98 -21.57 -8.82
C ALA A 405 13.53 -22.54 -9.92
N LEU A 406 14.33 -23.56 -10.24
CA LEU A 406 13.97 -24.57 -11.25
C LEU A 406 12.79 -25.43 -10.75
N VAL A 407 11.69 -25.46 -11.50
CA VAL A 407 10.47 -26.22 -11.14
C VAL A 407 10.08 -27.31 -12.14
N ALA A 408 10.50 -27.21 -13.40
CA ALA A 408 10.30 -28.28 -14.39
C ALA A 408 11.45 -28.35 -15.40
N SER A 409 11.63 -29.52 -16.02
CA SER A 409 12.59 -29.71 -17.12
C SER A 409 12.00 -30.57 -18.25
N PRO A 410 10.99 -30.07 -18.98
CA PRO A 410 10.30 -30.83 -20.02
C PRO A 410 11.11 -30.90 -21.32
N THR A 411 10.81 -31.89 -22.15
CA THR A 411 11.29 -31.97 -23.54
C THR A 411 10.37 -31.25 -24.54
N ALA A 412 9.09 -31.11 -24.19
CA ALA A 412 8.09 -30.35 -24.95
C ALA A 412 8.15 -28.84 -24.65
N THR A 413 7.52 -28.03 -25.50
CA THR A 413 7.39 -26.56 -25.34
C THR A 413 6.29 -26.13 -24.36
N ASN A 414 5.99 -26.98 -23.38
CA ASN A 414 5.03 -26.70 -22.32
C ASN A 414 5.41 -27.42 -21.00
N ALA A 415 4.90 -26.93 -19.88
CA ALA A 415 5.03 -27.52 -18.55
C ALA A 415 3.76 -27.31 -17.73
N VAL A 416 3.29 -28.35 -17.06
CA VAL A 416 2.27 -28.23 -16.00
C VAL A 416 2.97 -27.92 -14.69
N ILE A 417 2.54 -26.85 -14.02
CA ILE A 417 3.03 -26.38 -12.73
C ILE A 417 1.93 -26.58 -11.69
N THR A 418 2.26 -27.13 -10.52
CA THR A 418 1.33 -27.45 -9.43
C THR A 418 1.92 -27.08 -8.08
N GLY A 419 1.08 -27.03 -7.03
CA GLY A 419 1.51 -26.67 -5.67
C GLY A 419 1.71 -25.16 -5.48
N LEU A 420 1.10 -24.35 -6.33
CA LEU A 420 1.06 -22.89 -6.18
C LEU A 420 0.08 -22.49 -5.06
N ALA A 421 0.28 -21.30 -4.48
CA ALA A 421 -0.67 -20.71 -3.52
C ALA A 421 -1.77 -19.93 -4.27
N PRO A 422 -3.00 -19.85 -3.75
CA PRO A 422 -4.07 -19.04 -4.34
C PRO A 422 -3.76 -17.54 -4.33
N ASN A 423 -4.36 -16.78 -5.26
CA ASN A 423 -4.23 -15.31 -5.37
C ASN A 423 -2.77 -14.83 -5.19
N THR A 424 -1.84 -15.44 -5.92
CA THR A 424 -0.40 -15.20 -5.78
C THR A 424 0.23 -15.10 -7.18
N VAL A 425 1.01 -14.04 -7.41
CA VAL A 425 1.77 -13.86 -8.66
C VAL A 425 3.12 -14.56 -8.58
N TYR A 426 3.40 -15.35 -9.61
CA TYR A 426 4.66 -16.04 -9.85
C TYR A 426 5.29 -15.57 -11.15
N SER A 427 6.60 -15.32 -11.15
CA SER A 427 7.37 -14.96 -12.33
C SER A 427 8.00 -16.20 -12.95
N PHE A 428 7.66 -16.52 -14.20
CA PHE A 428 8.22 -17.67 -14.92
C PHE A 428 9.26 -17.24 -15.96
N THR A 429 10.35 -17.98 -16.05
CA THR A 429 11.30 -17.90 -17.18
C THR A 429 11.59 -19.28 -17.73
N VAL A 430 11.91 -19.36 -19.02
CA VAL A 430 12.24 -20.62 -19.70
C VAL A 430 13.59 -20.49 -20.40
N VAL A 431 14.41 -21.53 -20.29
CA VAL A 431 15.70 -21.69 -20.96
C VAL A 431 15.60 -22.90 -21.89
N ALA A 432 16.04 -22.78 -23.14
CA ALA A 432 16.21 -23.90 -24.05
C ALA A 432 17.58 -24.56 -23.83
N ILE A 433 17.61 -25.89 -23.92
CA ILE A 433 18.84 -26.69 -23.86
C ILE A 433 19.08 -27.29 -25.24
N ASN A 434 20.30 -27.18 -25.77
CA ASN A 434 20.77 -27.96 -26.91
C ASN A 434 22.05 -28.74 -26.55
N ARG A 435 22.71 -29.34 -27.55
CA ARG A 435 23.95 -30.11 -27.37
C ARG A 435 25.14 -29.27 -26.83
N VAL A 436 25.13 -27.95 -27.05
CA VAL A 436 26.19 -27.03 -26.62
C VAL A 436 25.94 -26.54 -25.19
N GLY A 437 24.68 -26.29 -24.84
CA GLY A 437 24.31 -25.89 -23.49
C GLY A 437 22.97 -25.16 -23.40
N ALA A 438 22.87 -24.32 -22.37
CA ALA A 438 21.69 -23.52 -22.06
C ALA A 438 21.68 -22.19 -22.83
N SER A 439 20.53 -21.83 -23.40
CA SER A 439 20.28 -20.48 -23.92
C SER A 439 20.28 -19.43 -22.80
N PRO A 440 20.32 -18.13 -23.12
CA PRO A 440 19.78 -17.11 -22.23
C PRO A 440 18.32 -17.43 -21.86
N ALA A 441 17.88 -16.96 -20.70
CA ALA A 441 16.48 -17.10 -20.28
C ALA A 441 15.56 -16.22 -21.13
N SER A 442 14.30 -16.64 -21.28
CA SER A 442 13.23 -15.80 -21.78
C SER A 442 13.06 -14.53 -20.93
N ALA A 443 12.33 -13.56 -21.46
CA ALA A 443 11.74 -12.51 -20.62
C ALA A 443 10.92 -13.14 -19.47
N ALA A 444 10.90 -12.47 -18.32
CA ALA A 444 10.10 -12.86 -17.17
C ALA A 444 8.61 -12.72 -17.47
N PHE A 445 7.85 -13.78 -17.25
CA PHE A 445 6.41 -13.84 -17.51
C PHE A 445 5.63 -14.01 -16.20
N PRO A 446 5.00 -12.95 -15.67
CA PRO A 446 4.25 -13.02 -14.42
C PRO A 446 2.85 -13.62 -14.62
N VAL A 447 2.50 -14.61 -13.82
CA VAL A 447 1.18 -15.27 -13.81
C VAL A 447 0.61 -15.27 -12.38
N SER A 448 -0.64 -14.83 -12.22
CA SER A 448 -1.41 -14.95 -10.98
C SER A 448 -2.15 -16.28 -10.97
N THR A 449 -2.16 -16.97 -9.84
CA THR A 449 -3.16 -18.01 -9.57
C THR A 449 -4.54 -17.40 -9.31
N ASP A 450 -5.58 -18.23 -9.39
CA ASP A 450 -6.92 -17.86 -8.95
C ASP A 450 -7.00 -17.72 -7.42
N GLY A 451 -7.92 -16.89 -6.93
CA GLY A 451 -8.25 -16.82 -5.51
C GLY A 451 -9.15 -17.98 -5.07
N ASP A 452 -8.87 -18.53 -3.88
CA ASP A 452 -9.76 -19.48 -3.22
C ASP A 452 -11.01 -18.71 -2.72
N SER A 453 -12.17 -19.03 -3.28
CA SER A 453 -13.44 -18.38 -2.93
C SER A 453 -14.00 -18.85 -1.58
N ALA A 454 -13.53 -19.98 -1.04
CA ALA A 454 -13.94 -20.49 0.27
C ALA A 454 -13.04 -19.97 1.40
N ALA A 455 -11.82 -19.52 1.10
CA ALA A 455 -10.80 -19.10 2.08
C ALA A 455 -10.10 -17.79 1.66
N ILE A 456 -10.88 -16.74 1.36
CA ILE A 456 -10.37 -15.45 0.88
C ILE A 456 -9.60 -14.73 2.00
N ASN A 457 -8.36 -14.33 1.71
CA ASN A 457 -7.55 -13.55 2.64
C ASN A 457 -7.67 -12.05 2.32
N PHE A 458 -8.61 -11.37 2.99
CA PHE A 458 -8.75 -9.91 2.92
C PHE A 458 -7.66 -9.14 3.71
N GLY A 459 -6.71 -9.82 4.34
CA GLY A 459 -5.68 -9.22 5.19
C GLY A 459 -6.16 -8.86 6.61
N THR A 460 -5.21 -8.54 7.49
CA THR A 460 -5.45 -8.24 8.91
C THR A 460 -6.27 -6.98 9.18
N ASN A 461 -6.38 -6.12 8.18
CA ASN A 461 -7.00 -4.79 8.26
C ASN A 461 -8.49 -4.82 7.88
N VAL A 462 -9.03 -6.01 7.59
CA VAL A 462 -10.46 -6.25 7.40
C VAL A 462 -10.97 -7.05 8.59
N THR A 463 -11.85 -6.46 9.38
CA THR A 463 -12.56 -7.14 10.46
C THR A 463 -13.93 -7.54 9.96
N ILE A 464 -14.24 -8.84 9.93
CA ILE A 464 -15.53 -9.36 9.47
C ILE A 464 -16.29 -9.95 10.66
N PHE A 465 -17.43 -9.36 10.99
CA PHE A 465 -18.33 -9.83 12.04
C PHE A 465 -19.42 -10.72 11.48
N ASP A 466 -19.77 -11.75 12.26
CA ASP A 466 -20.86 -12.69 12.01
C ASP A 466 -21.90 -12.51 13.13
N PRO A 467 -23.23 -12.57 12.87
CA PRO A 467 -24.24 -12.32 13.89
C PRO A 467 -24.20 -13.33 15.05
N SER A 468 -23.55 -14.49 14.86
CA SER A 468 -23.33 -15.47 15.93
C SER A 468 -22.24 -15.06 16.93
N MET A 469 -21.44 -14.02 16.65
CA MET A 469 -20.38 -13.57 17.54
C MET A 469 -20.95 -12.91 18.82
N PRO A 470 -20.30 -13.09 19.99
CA PRO A 470 -20.66 -12.37 21.21
C PRO A 470 -20.60 -10.85 20.99
N GLN A 471 -21.73 -10.17 21.18
CA GLN A 471 -21.87 -8.74 20.84
C GLN A 471 -20.88 -7.84 21.60
N ALA A 472 -20.49 -8.22 22.83
CA ALA A 472 -19.43 -7.55 23.57
C ALA A 472 -18.07 -7.61 22.85
N GLN A 473 -17.69 -8.74 22.26
CA GLN A 473 -16.44 -8.88 21.50
C GLN A 473 -16.47 -8.08 20.19
N VAL A 474 -17.64 -8.02 19.54
CA VAL A 474 -17.87 -7.15 18.37
C VAL A 474 -17.66 -5.69 18.78
N GLN A 475 -18.30 -5.25 19.87
CA GLN A 475 -18.17 -3.90 20.41
C GLN A 475 -16.74 -3.55 20.82
N ASP A 476 -16.05 -4.44 21.53
CA ASP A 476 -14.66 -4.24 21.97
C ASP A 476 -13.72 -4.06 20.78
N LYS A 477 -13.91 -4.84 19.71
CA LYS A 477 -13.11 -4.73 18.50
C LYS A 477 -13.39 -3.43 17.73
N ILE A 478 -14.65 -2.99 17.67
CA ILE A 478 -15.03 -1.68 17.12
C ILE A 478 -14.37 -0.55 17.93
N ASN A 479 -14.45 -0.63 19.27
CA ASN A 479 -13.85 0.34 20.17
C ASN A 479 -12.32 0.44 20.02
N GLN A 480 -11.63 -0.70 19.83
CA GLN A 480 -10.19 -0.73 19.56
C GLN A 480 -9.83 -0.03 18.24
N ILE A 481 -10.58 -0.28 17.17
CA ILE A 481 -10.38 0.38 15.87
C ILE A 481 -10.63 1.88 16.02
N TYR A 482 -11.76 2.28 16.61
CA TYR A 482 -12.07 3.69 16.82
C TYR A 482 -11.04 4.40 17.69
N ALA A 483 -10.57 3.80 18.80
CA ALA A 483 -9.55 4.39 19.66
C ALA A 483 -8.23 4.67 18.92
N ARG A 484 -7.86 3.82 17.94
CA ARG A 484 -6.69 4.05 17.08
C ARG A 484 -6.96 5.07 15.96
N GLN A 485 -8.18 5.09 15.43
CA GLN A 485 -8.53 5.87 14.24
C GLN A 485 -9.12 7.25 14.51
N ARG A 486 -9.64 7.52 15.70
CA ARG A 486 -10.40 8.74 16.05
C ARG A 486 -9.65 10.02 15.71
N ASP A 487 -8.44 10.17 16.24
CA ASP A 487 -7.63 11.39 16.16
C ASP A 487 -6.46 11.22 15.16
N ASN A 488 -6.53 10.18 14.32
CA ASN A 488 -5.42 9.71 13.47
C ASN A 488 -5.52 10.21 12.02
N GLN A 489 -5.63 11.53 11.85
CA GLN A 489 -5.90 12.17 10.57
C GLN A 489 -4.87 11.83 9.47
N PHE A 490 -3.57 11.80 9.81
CA PHE A 490 -2.51 11.62 8.81
C PHE A 490 -1.82 10.25 8.87
N GLY A 491 -2.11 9.42 9.87
CA GLY A 491 -1.41 8.15 10.08
C GLY A 491 -1.66 7.09 9.01
N THR A 492 -0.88 6.02 9.12
CA THR A 492 -0.82 4.90 8.17
C THR A 492 -1.88 3.80 8.30
N PRO A 493 -2.52 3.53 9.46
CA PRO A 493 -3.55 2.49 9.54
C PRO A 493 -4.77 2.81 8.67
N ARG A 494 -5.38 1.75 8.18
CA ARG A 494 -6.53 1.71 7.27
C ARG A 494 -7.40 0.54 7.71
N ASP A 495 -8.71 0.71 7.79
CA ASP A 495 -9.62 -0.33 8.32
C ASP A 495 -10.89 -0.46 7.49
N ALA A 496 -11.26 -1.71 7.21
CA ALA A 496 -12.63 -2.05 6.83
C ALA A 496 -13.29 -2.88 7.94
N ILE A 497 -14.48 -2.45 8.36
CA ILE A 497 -15.34 -3.18 9.28
C ILE A 497 -16.50 -3.72 8.45
N MET A 498 -16.61 -5.04 8.35
CA MET A 498 -17.64 -5.71 7.57
C MET A 498 -18.59 -6.47 8.47
N PHE A 499 -19.89 -6.40 8.17
CA PHE A 499 -20.93 -7.15 8.86
C PHE A 499 -21.59 -8.11 7.87
N LYS A 500 -21.60 -9.40 8.18
CA LYS A 500 -22.42 -10.38 7.44
C LYS A 500 -23.92 -10.11 7.64
N PRO A 501 -24.81 -10.57 6.73
CA PRO A 501 -26.25 -10.53 6.95
C PRO A 501 -26.67 -11.04 8.33
N GLY A 502 -27.54 -10.30 9.00
CA GLY A 502 -27.95 -10.53 10.38
C GLY A 502 -28.14 -9.24 11.18
N THR A 503 -28.49 -9.38 12.47
CA THR A 503 -28.72 -8.27 13.40
C THR A 503 -27.61 -8.18 14.43
N TYR A 504 -27.13 -6.95 14.71
CA TYR A 504 -26.08 -6.67 15.67
C TYR A 504 -26.53 -5.58 16.64
N ASN A 505 -26.27 -5.77 17.93
CA ASN A 505 -26.65 -4.84 19.00
C ASN A 505 -25.40 -4.10 19.48
N VAL A 506 -24.93 -3.13 18.68
CA VAL A 506 -23.63 -2.46 18.83
C VAL A 506 -23.69 -0.99 18.44
N GLU A 507 -22.81 -0.21 19.06
CA GLU A 507 -22.54 1.20 18.76
C GLU A 507 -21.29 1.30 17.89
N ILE A 508 -21.37 1.97 16.74
CA ILE A 508 -20.27 2.05 15.76
C ILE A 508 -19.76 3.50 15.62
N PRO A 509 -18.85 3.95 16.49
CA PRO A 509 -18.12 5.20 16.28
C PRO A 509 -17.09 5.03 15.16
N VAL A 510 -17.11 5.93 14.17
CA VAL A 510 -16.28 5.85 12.96
C VAL A 510 -15.21 6.94 12.96
N GLY A 511 -13.94 6.53 12.99
CA GLY A 511 -12.76 7.39 12.96
C GLY A 511 -12.23 7.62 11.54
N PHE A 512 -11.02 8.19 11.43
CA PHE A 512 -10.33 8.32 10.15
C PHE A 512 -10.01 6.97 9.51
N PHE A 513 -9.97 6.96 8.18
CA PHE A 513 -9.67 5.81 7.33
C PHE A 513 -10.43 4.52 7.65
N THR A 514 -11.65 4.66 8.18
CA THR A 514 -12.53 3.54 8.52
C THR A 514 -13.68 3.47 7.51
N HIS A 515 -13.86 2.32 6.87
CA HIS A 515 -15.01 2.03 6.02
C HIS A 515 -15.86 0.92 6.66
N VAL A 516 -17.11 1.23 7.01
CA VAL A 516 -18.07 0.27 7.56
C VAL A 516 -19.00 -0.22 6.46
N ILE A 517 -19.10 -1.55 6.28
CA ILE A 517 -19.74 -2.19 5.12
C ILE A 517 -20.71 -3.28 5.60
N GLY A 518 -21.94 -3.25 5.12
CA GLY A 518 -22.83 -4.42 5.18
C GLY A 518 -22.63 -5.33 3.97
N LEU A 519 -22.49 -6.63 4.20
CA LEU A 519 -22.34 -7.66 3.17
C LEU A 519 -23.70 -8.24 2.71
N GLY A 520 -24.78 -7.47 2.86
CA GLY A 520 -26.11 -7.81 2.37
C GLY A 520 -26.26 -7.63 0.86
N ALA A 521 -27.23 -8.28 0.24
CA ALA A 521 -27.69 -7.85 -1.07
C ALA A 521 -28.42 -6.51 -0.93
N LEU A 522 -29.25 -6.38 0.12
CA LEU A 522 -29.99 -5.19 0.50
C LEU A 522 -29.45 -4.58 1.80
N PRO A 523 -29.65 -3.28 2.04
CA PRO A 523 -29.25 -2.64 3.30
C PRO A 523 -29.93 -3.26 4.52
N ASP A 524 -31.19 -3.69 4.39
CA ASP A 524 -31.94 -4.30 5.49
C ASP A 524 -31.51 -5.73 5.82
N ASP A 525 -30.68 -6.38 5.00
CA ASP A 525 -30.11 -7.70 5.31
C ASP A 525 -29.09 -7.63 6.46
N VAL A 526 -28.49 -6.45 6.67
CA VAL A 526 -27.56 -6.15 7.79
C VAL A 526 -28.20 -5.07 8.65
N HIS A 527 -28.54 -5.40 9.90
CA HIS A 527 -29.27 -4.48 10.78
C HIS A 527 -28.51 -4.19 12.07
N ILE A 528 -28.04 -2.95 12.21
CA ILE A 528 -27.45 -2.42 13.45
C ILE A 528 -28.56 -1.87 14.34
N VAL A 529 -28.70 -2.40 15.55
CA VAL A 529 -29.57 -1.90 16.61
C VAL A 529 -28.66 -1.21 17.64
N GLY A 530 -28.61 0.12 17.56
CA GLY A 530 -27.54 0.93 18.16
C GLY A 530 -27.17 2.10 17.25
N GLN A 531 -26.21 2.92 17.65
CA GLN A 531 -25.71 4.03 16.84
C GLN A 531 -24.74 3.58 15.74
N VAL A 532 -24.71 4.36 14.66
CA VAL A 532 -23.51 4.56 13.86
C VAL A 532 -23.22 6.05 13.88
N VAL A 533 -22.00 6.43 14.27
CA VAL A 533 -21.72 7.82 14.66
C VAL A 533 -20.35 8.32 14.20
N SER A 534 -20.34 9.54 13.64
CA SER A 534 -19.12 10.32 13.45
C SER A 534 -19.16 11.53 14.39
N TYR A 535 -18.31 11.51 15.42
CA TYR A 535 -18.13 12.62 16.36
C TYR A 535 -17.12 13.65 15.83
N PRO A 536 -17.28 14.94 16.15
CA PRO A 536 -16.28 15.98 15.87
C PRO A 536 -14.90 15.62 16.42
N VAL A 537 -13.86 15.76 15.60
CA VAL A 537 -12.46 15.56 16.02
C VAL A 537 -11.81 16.85 16.56
N LEU A 538 -12.37 18.03 16.26
CA LEU A 538 -11.84 19.31 16.71
C LEU A 538 -12.65 19.90 17.90
N PRO A 539 -12.04 20.80 18.70
CA PRO A 539 -12.72 21.56 19.75
C PRO A 539 -13.96 22.31 19.27
N ASN A 540 -14.81 22.73 20.20
CA ASN A 540 -16.04 23.51 19.92
C ASN A 540 -17.00 22.79 18.95
N ASN A 541 -17.09 21.46 19.05
CA ASN A 541 -17.92 20.60 18.20
C ASN A 541 -17.58 20.66 16.70
N ASN A 542 -16.38 21.14 16.36
CA ASN A 542 -15.99 21.38 14.98
C ASN A 542 -15.68 20.06 14.23
N SER A 543 -16.34 19.85 13.11
CA SER A 543 -16.24 18.70 12.22
C SER A 543 -15.53 19.01 10.90
N THR A 544 -14.96 20.21 10.71
CA THR A 544 -14.26 20.62 9.47
C THR A 544 -13.04 19.77 9.11
N GLN A 545 -12.60 18.86 9.99
CA GLN A 545 -11.57 17.85 9.71
C GLN A 545 -12.09 16.40 9.84
N ASN A 546 -13.40 16.17 9.89
CA ASN A 546 -13.99 14.83 9.94
C ASN A 546 -13.99 14.16 8.55
N PHE A 547 -12.79 13.92 8.03
CA PHE A 547 -12.55 13.36 6.70
C PHE A 547 -12.48 11.83 6.69
N TRP A 548 -12.35 11.30 5.48
CA TRP A 548 -11.89 9.94 5.15
C TRP A 548 -12.57 8.83 5.97
N ARG A 549 -13.90 8.81 6.02
CA ARG A 549 -14.70 7.77 6.72
C ARG A 549 -15.98 7.42 5.96
N GLY A 550 -16.24 6.14 5.72
CA GLY A 550 -17.31 5.69 4.83
C GLY A 550 -18.27 4.72 5.52
N ILE A 551 -19.56 4.78 5.15
CA ILE A 551 -20.59 3.81 5.55
C ILE A 551 -21.41 3.36 4.33
N GLU A 552 -21.57 2.04 4.17
CA GLU A 552 -22.21 1.48 3.00
C GLU A 552 -23.05 0.21 3.25
N ASN A 553 -24.24 0.15 2.65
CA ASN A 553 -25.04 -1.07 2.45
C ASN A 553 -25.48 -1.79 3.74
N PHE A 554 -25.88 -1.03 4.76
CA PHE A 554 -26.57 -1.59 5.93
C PHE A 554 -27.67 -0.67 6.45
N SER A 555 -28.51 -1.23 7.32
CA SER A 555 -29.57 -0.52 8.03
C SER A 555 -29.21 -0.29 9.49
N VAL A 556 -29.68 0.83 10.05
CA VAL A 556 -29.45 1.20 11.44
C VAL A 556 -30.75 1.65 12.10
N THR A 557 -31.00 1.20 13.33
CA THR A 557 -32.02 1.75 14.22
C THR A 557 -31.31 2.41 15.39
N PRO A 558 -31.03 3.73 15.32
CA PRO A 558 -30.39 4.45 16.39
C PRO A 558 -31.27 4.47 17.65
N PRO A 559 -30.68 4.43 18.86
CA PRO A 559 -31.38 4.85 20.07
C PRO A 559 -31.83 6.32 19.95
N GLY A 560 -32.72 6.77 20.85
CA GLY A 560 -33.39 8.06 20.75
C GLY A 560 -32.44 9.25 20.57
N GLY A 561 -32.81 10.20 19.69
CA GLY A 561 -32.01 11.37 19.31
C GLY A 561 -31.55 11.37 17.85
N GLY A 562 -31.57 10.21 17.18
CA GLY A 562 -31.20 10.07 15.78
C GLY A 562 -29.78 9.53 15.57
N MET A 563 -29.48 9.21 14.32
CA MET A 563 -28.12 8.90 13.86
C MET A 563 -27.32 10.20 13.75
N LEU A 564 -26.08 10.23 14.24
CA LEU A 564 -25.20 11.40 14.13
C LEU A 564 -24.10 11.17 13.09
N TRP A 565 -24.22 11.78 11.91
CA TRP A 565 -23.21 11.74 10.86
C TRP A 565 -22.56 13.12 10.67
N SER A 566 -21.89 13.61 11.72
CA SER A 566 -21.14 14.86 11.68
C SER A 566 -19.83 14.65 10.91
N VAL A 567 -19.79 15.09 9.65
CA VAL A 567 -18.68 14.84 8.72
C VAL A 567 -18.37 16.07 7.85
N SER A 568 -17.21 16.04 7.19
CA SER A 568 -16.88 16.96 6.10
C SER A 568 -16.59 16.20 4.79
N GLN A 569 -15.65 16.63 3.96
CA GLN A 569 -15.34 16.04 2.66
C GLN A 569 -14.85 14.56 2.75
N ALA A 570 -14.99 13.82 1.64
CA ALA A 570 -14.59 12.41 1.49
C ALA A 570 -15.18 11.44 2.52
N ALA A 571 -16.40 11.71 2.99
CA ALA A 571 -17.12 10.88 3.96
C ALA A 571 -18.46 10.33 3.41
N PRO A 572 -18.42 9.36 2.46
CA PRO A 572 -19.60 8.89 1.75
C PRO A 572 -20.56 8.11 2.65
N MET A 573 -21.84 8.46 2.55
CA MET A 573 -22.97 7.65 3.01
C MET A 573 -23.67 7.06 1.77
N ARG A 574 -23.56 5.74 1.55
CA ARG A 574 -24.11 5.07 0.35
C ARG A 574 -25.01 3.91 0.73
N ARG A 575 -26.14 3.77 0.03
CA ARG A 575 -26.99 2.58 0.14
C ARG A 575 -27.40 2.27 1.59
N MET A 576 -27.69 3.29 2.38
CA MET A 576 -28.00 3.19 3.81
C MET A 576 -29.50 3.22 4.09
N HIS A 577 -29.93 2.63 5.20
CA HIS A 577 -31.30 2.77 5.71
C HIS A 577 -31.31 3.18 7.19
N VAL A 578 -31.60 4.45 7.48
CA VAL A 578 -31.81 4.95 8.85
C VAL A 578 -33.28 4.71 9.21
N ARG A 579 -33.52 3.70 10.04
CA ARG A 579 -34.84 3.12 10.32
C ARG A 579 -35.50 3.77 11.53
N ASN A 580 -36.75 4.18 11.37
CA ASN A 580 -37.62 4.77 12.40
C ASN A 580 -36.98 5.93 13.19
N ASN A 581 -36.05 6.69 12.60
CA ASN A 581 -35.32 7.73 13.29
C ASN A 581 -34.78 8.81 12.33
N ASN A 582 -34.29 9.92 12.90
CA ASN A 582 -33.69 11.04 12.19
C ASN A 582 -32.21 10.78 11.85
N LEU A 583 -31.68 11.54 10.89
CA LEU A 583 -30.26 11.68 10.61
C LEU A 583 -29.83 13.13 10.87
N THR A 584 -28.88 13.34 11.77
CA THR A 584 -28.31 14.66 12.09
C THR A 584 -26.91 14.77 11.50
N LEU A 585 -26.67 15.77 10.66
CA LEU A 585 -25.42 15.92 9.90
C LEU A 585 -24.37 16.83 10.58
N HIS A 586 -24.63 17.27 11.80
CA HIS A 586 -23.79 18.22 12.54
C HIS A 586 -23.87 17.94 14.05
N TYR A 587 -22.93 18.46 14.84
CA TYR A 587 -22.95 18.32 16.30
C TYR A 587 -23.13 19.68 16.98
N TYR A 588 -24.28 19.89 17.63
CA TYR A 588 -24.59 21.08 18.45
C TYR A 588 -24.15 22.43 17.84
N GLY A 589 -24.50 22.68 16.58
CA GLY A 589 -24.16 23.91 15.86
C GLY A 589 -22.68 24.12 15.49
N GLY A 590 -21.78 23.18 15.79
CA GLY A 590 -20.36 23.26 15.41
C GLY A 590 -20.14 23.24 13.89
N TRP A 591 -19.06 23.83 13.42
CA TRP A 591 -18.79 23.94 11.97
C TRP A 591 -18.65 22.56 11.31
N ALA A 592 -19.17 22.42 10.09
CA ALA A 592 -19.05 21.20 9.29
C ALA A 592 -19.14 21.54 7.79
N SER A 593 -18.33 20.86 6.97
CA SER A 593 -18.15 21.11 5.54
C SER A 593 -18.37 19.83 4.71
N GLY A 594 -19.52 19.20 4.95
CA GLY A 594 -19.97 18.02 4.21
C GLY A 594 -20.41 18.36 2.78
N GLY A 595 -20.96 17.41 2.03
CA GLY A 595 -21.08 16.00 2.35
C GLY A 595 -21.91 15.28 1.30
N TRP A 596 -21.96 13.95 1.40
CA TRP A 596 -22.46 13.09 0.34
C TRP A 596 -23.39 12.00 0.86
N LEU A 597 -24.63 11.99 0.35
CA LEU A 597 -25.63 10.96 0.62
C LEU A 597 -26.20 10.44 -0.70
N ALA A 598 -25.98 9.16 -1.00
CA ALA A 598 -26.44 8.56 -2.26
C ALA A 598 -27.16 7.22 -2.05
N ASP A 599 -28.16 6.96 -2.88
CA ASP A 599 -28.93 5.70 -2.89
C ASP A 599 -29.51 5.31 -1.51
N SER A 600 -29.81 6.26 -0.63
CA SER A 600 -30.07 6.01 0.80
C SER A 600 -31.45 6.48 1.26
N LYS A 601 -31.97 5.83 2.32
CA LYS A 601 -33.27 6.07 2.93
C LYS A 601 -33.12 6.51 4.38
N VAL A 602 -33.84 7.56 4.78
CA VAL A 602 -33.96 8.01 6.18
C VAL A 602 -35.44 8.12 6.52
N ASP A 603 -35.96 7.30 7.43
CA ASP A 603 -37.43 7.22 7.62
C ASP A 603 -38.07 8.55 8.05
N TYR A 604 -37.36 9.36 8.85
CA TYR A 604 -37.83 10.66 9.34
C TYR A 604 -37.00 11.83 8.77
N ASP A 605 -36.49 12.73 9.61
CA ASP A 605 -35.85 13.97 9.17
C ASP A 605 -34.36 13.80 8.88
N VAL A 606 -33.87 14.48 7.84
CA VAL A 606 -32.44 14.78 7.66
C VAL A 606 -32.18 16.23 8.06
N GLY A 607 -31.53 16.42 9.23
CA GLY A 607 -31.22 17.72 9.80
C GLY A 607 -29.79 18.17 9.50
N THR A 608 -29.63 19.18 8.63
CA THR A 608 -28.30 19.70 8.25
C THR A 608 -27.63 20.48 9.36
N GLY A 609 -28.42 21.22 10.15
CA GLY A 609 -27.93 22.23 11.09
C GLY A 609 -26.92 23.17 10.43
N SER A 610 -25.72 23.23 11.02
CA SER A 610 -24.59 24.09 10.63
C SER A 610 -23.76 23.60 9.44
N GLN A 611 -24.16 22.51 8.75
CA GLN A 611 -23.50 22.08 7.51
C GLN A 611 -23.52 23.20 6.45
N GLN A 612 -22.34 23.55 5.95
CA GLN A 612 -22.15 24.63 4.97
C GLN A 612 -22.83 24.33 3.63
N GLN A 613 -22.63 23.11 3.14
CA GLN A 613 -23.19 22.59 1.89
C GLN A 613 -23.47 21.08 2.02
N TRP A 614 -24.24 20.53 1.08
CA TRP A 614 -24.47 19.08 0.99
C TRP A 614 -24.97 18.68 -0.40
N MET A 615 -24.63 17.46 -0.86
CA MET A 615 -25.32 16.82 -1.98
C MET A 615 -26.00 15.51 -1.56
N SER A 616 -27.27 15.39 -1.94
CA SER A 616 -28.05 14.16 -1.85
C SER A 616 -28.53 13.74 -3.23
N ARG A 617 -28.33 12.47 -3.62
CA ARG A 617 -28.86 11.94 -4.90
C ARG A 617 -29.53 10.57 -4.80
N ASN A 618 -30.51 10.30 -5.68
CA ASN A 618 -31.23 9.02 -5.78
C ASN A 618 -31.73 8.49 -4.43
N SER A 619 -32.18 9.39 -3.55
CA SER A 619 -32.42 9.10 -2.14
C SER A 619 -33.84 9.44 -1.71
N GLN A 620 -34.21 9.02 -0.49
CA GLN A 620 -35.54 9.20 0.08
C GLN A 620 -35.45 9.57 1.57
N TRP A 621 -36.35 10.45 2.02
CA TRP A 621 -36.50 10.77 3.44
C TRP A 621 -37.94 11.12 3.81
N GLY A 622 -38.26 11.10 5.10
CA GLY A 622 -39.51 11.63 5.64
C GLY A 622 -39.59 13.16 5.50
N SER A 623 -38.56 13.87 5.96
CA SER A 623 -38.41 15.32 5.80
C SER A 623 -36.93 15.74 5.71
N TRP A 624 -36.71 17.01 5.37
CA TRP A 624 -35.38 17.63 5.38
C TRP A 624 -35.45 18.98 6.08
N SER A 625 -34.56 19.21 7.05
CA SER A 625 -34.50 20.46 7.82
C SER A 625 -33.12 21.12 7.73
N GLY A 626 -33.12 22.44 7.57
CA GLY A 626 -31.92 23.26 7.43
C GLY A 626 -31.39 23.42 6.00
N ASN A 627 -30.61 24.49 5.82
CA ASN A 627 -29.83 24.86 4.65
C ASN A 627 -28.86 25.98 5.05
N LEU A 628 -27.78 26.20 4.29
CA LEU A 628 -26.85 27.31 4.55
C LEU A 628 -26.36 28.00 3.26
N TRP A 629 -25.36 27.44 2.56
CA TRP A 629 -24.76 28.08 1.38
C TRP A 629 -25.09 27.35 0.07
N ASN A 630 -25.08 26.02 0.04
CA ASN A 630 -25.35 25.24 -1.18
C ASN A 630 -25.89 23.84 -0.85
N MET A 631 -27.21 23.63 -0.94
CA MET A 631 -27.82 22.31 -0.72
C MET A 631 -28.38 21.77 -2.04
N VAL A 632 -27.83 20.66 -2.53
CA VAL A 632 -28.15 20.11 -3.87
C VAL A 632 -28.87 18.77 -3.76
N PHE A 633 -30.04 18.70 -4.38
CA PHE A 633 -30.96 17.57 -4.34
C PHE A 633 -31.20 17.05 -5.77
N MET A 634 -30.77 15.82 -6.05
CA MET A 634 -30.86 15.23 -7.38
C MET A 634 -31.61 13.90 -7.38
N GLY A 635 -32.63 13.73 -8.22
CA GLY A 635 -33.33 12.44 -8.31
C GLY A 635 -33.97 12.02 -6.98
N ILE A 636 -34.44 12.98 -6.19
CA ILE A 636 -35.13 12.72 -4.93
C ILE A 636 -36.60 12.46 -5.22
N ALA A 637 -37.14 11.35 -4.74
CA ALA A 637 -38.48 10.90 -5.15
C ALA A 637 -39.59 11.85 -4.69
N ASN A 638 -39.59 12.20 -3.39
CA ASN A 638 -40.61 12.98 -2.70
C ASN A 638 -39.96 13.83 -1.60
N ASN A 639 -40.75 14.64 -0.89
CA ASN A 639 -40.35 15.33 0.35
C ASN A 639 -39.12 16.26 0.23
N LEU A 640 -38.96 16.91 -0.93
CA LEU A 640 -37.98 17.98 -1.10
C LEU A 640 -38.23 19.12 -0.09
N PRO A 641 -37.18 19.74 0.49
CA PRO A 641 -37.34 20.92 1.34
C PRO A 641 -37.91 22.11 0.55
N GLY A 642 -38.59 23.02 1.26
CA GLY A 642 -39.19 24.21 0.64
C GLY A 642 -38.20 25.33 0.30
N GLY A 643 -38.77 26.43 -0.22
CA GLY A 643 -38.04 27.65 -0.57
C GLY A 643 -37.38 27.61 -1.96
N THR A 644 -36.86 28.76 -2.40
CA THR A 644 -36.20 28.93 -3.70
C THR A 644 -34.85 29.61 -3.55
N TRP A 645 -33.96 29.38 -4.52
CA TRP A 645 -32.76 30.20 -4.69
C TRP A 645 -33.12 31.66 -5.04
N PRO A 646 -32.37 32.67 -4.57
CA PRO A 646 -31.20 32.60 -3.69
C PRO A 646 -31.53 32.55 -2.19
N GLY A 647 -32.81 32.50 -1.78
CA GLY A 647 -33.23 32.55 -0.38
C GLY A 647 -32.79 31.33 0.43
N SER A 648 -33.32 30.15 0.11
CA SER A 648 -33.08 28.91 0.89
C SER A 648 -31.83 28.12 0.46
N ALA A 649 -30.99 28.67 -0.42
CA ALA A 649 -29.77 28.01 -0.93
C ALA A 649 -29.97 26.60 -1.55
N ASN A 650 -31.20 26.21 -1.86
CA ASN A 650 -31.55 24.88 -2.35
C ASN A 650 -31.52 24.82 -3.89
N THR A 651 -30.91 23.76 -4.42
CA THR A 651 -30.86 23.42 -5.86
C THR A 651 -31.56 22.09 -6.09
N PHE A 652 -32.57 22.07 -6.95
CA PHE A 652 -33.36 20.89 -7.25
C PHE A 652 -33.15 20.42 -8.69
N ILE A 653 -32.78 19.15 -8.87
CA ILE A 653 -32.63 18.49 -10.17
C ILE A 653 -33.51 17.24 -10.14
N ASP A 654 -34.52 17.18 -10.99
CA ASP A 654 -35.61 16.18 -10.87
C ASP A 654 -35.14 14.72 -10.93
N SER A 655 -34.10 14.44 -11.73
CA SER A 655 -33.53 13.11 -11.93
C SER A 655 -32.01 13.15 -12.09
N THR A 656 -31.32 12.07 -11.72
CA THR A 656 -29.90 11.89 -12.06
C THR A 656 -29.81 11.49 -13.54
N PRO A 657 -29.19 12.29 -14.44
CA PRO A 657 -29.31 12.08 -15.88
C PRO A 657 -28.77 10.73 -16.36
N VAL A 658 -27.62 10.31 -15.86
CA VAL A 658 -27.02 9.00 -16.12
C VAL A 658 -26.13 8.59 -14.95
N ILE A 659 -26.32 7.39 -14.41
CA ILE A 659 -25.51 6.86 -13.29
C ILE A 659 -25.59 5.33 -13.23
N ARG A 660 -24.44 4.69 -13.02
CA ARG A 660 -24.33 3.33 -12.47
C ARG A 660 -24.04 3.51 -10.98
N GLU A 661 -24.79 2.86 -10.08
CA GLU A 661 -24.48 2.95 -8.66
C GLU A 661 -23.17 2.22 -8.33
N LYS A 662 -22.49 2.63 -7.25
CA LYS A 662 -21.18 2.10 -6.89
C LYS A 662 -21.24 0.58 -6.70
N PRO A 663 -20.27 -0.20 -7.23
CA PRO A 663 -20.15 -1.61 -6.90
C PRO A 663 -19.91 -1.83 -5.40
N PHE A 664 -20.43 -2.93 -4.87
CA PHE A 664 -20.29 -3.29 -3.46
C PHE A 664 -20.04 -4.80 -3.30
N LEU A 665 -19.28 -5.16 -2.25
CA LEU A 665 -19.03 -6.53 -1.84
C LEU A 665 -20.23 -7.05 -1.03
N TYR A 666 -20.73 -8.24 -1.36
CA TYR A 666 -21.79 -8.88 -0.61
C TYR A 666 -21.61 -10.41 -0.52
N LEU A 667 -22.43 -11.06 0.30
CA LEU A 667 -22.49 -12.50 0.43
C LEU A 667 -23.72 -13.07 -0.31
N ASN A 668 -23.45 -13.94 -1.28
CA ASN A 668 -24.43 -14.83 -1.91
C ASN A 668 -24.34 -16.20 -1.23
N GLY A 669 -25.14 -16.40 -0.18
CA GLY A 669 -24.97 -17.53 0.73
C GLY A 669 -23.64 -17.42 1.49
N SER A 670 -22.72 -18.36 1.26
CA SER A 670 -21.36 -18.33 1.82
C SER A 670 -20.31 -17.67 0.90
N ASN A 671 -20.67 -17.36 -0.35
CA ASN A 671 -19.72 -16.91 -1.36
C ASN A 671 -19.66 -15.39 -1.40
N TYR A 672 -18.45 -14.82 -1.43
CA TYR A 672 -18.28 -13.39 -1.65
C TYR A 672 -18.38 -13.08 -3.14
N GLU A 673 -19.17 -12.06 -3.45
CA GLU A 673 -19.38 -11.55 -4.80
C GLU A 673 -19.34 -10.02 -4.77
N VAL A 674 -18.92 -9.40 -5.88
CA VAL A 674 -19.05 -7.95 -6.08
C VAL A 674 -20.25 -7.72 -6.99
N PHE A 675 -21.28 -7.07 -6.46
CA PHE A 675 -22.41 -6.65 -7.27
C PHE A 675 -22.07 -5.36 -8.01
N VAL A 676 -22.27 -5.36 -9.33
CA VAL A 676 -22.09 -4.21 -10.22
C VAL A 676 -23.47 -3.79 -10.73
N PRO A 677 -24.08 -2.73 -10.17
CA PRO A 677 -25.37 -2.23 -10.63
C PRO A 677 -25.39 -1.88 -12.12
N ALA A 678 -26.55 -1.98 -12.77
CA ALA A 678 -26.73 -1.57 -14.15
C ALA A 678 -26.67 -0.04 -14.29
N LEU A 679 -26.33 0.43 -15.49
CA LEU A 679 -26.45 1.83 -15.86
C LEU A 679 -27.93 2.24 -15.87
N ARG A 680 -28.26 3.34 -15.20
CA ARG A 680 -29.60 3.95 -15.19
C ARG A 680 -29.54 5.33 -15.82
N THR A 681 -30.58 5.72 -16.54
CA THR A 681 -30.78 7.08 -17.05
C THR A 681 -32.01 7.70 -16.41
N ASN A 682 -31.96 9.03 -16.20
CA ASN A 682 -33.01 9.81 -15.53
C ASN A 682 -33.52 9.16 -14.23
N SER A 683 -32.61 8.64 -13.40
CA SER A 683 -32.98 7.88 -12.22
C SER A 683 -33.51 8.78 -11.10
N LYS A 684 -34.48 8.27 -10.35
CA LYS A 684 -35.12 8.96 -9.22
C LYS A 684 -35.43 7.95 -8.11
N GLY A 685 -35.11 8.30 -6.87
CA GLY A 685 -35.20 7.43 -5.72
C GLY A 685 -34.20 6.26 -5.73
N LEU A 686 -34.36 5.38 -4.73
CA LEU A 686 -33.47 4.27 -4.43
C LEU A 686 -33.41 3.27 -5.59
N SER A 687 -32.22 2.76 -5.88
CA SER A 687 -32.00 1.62 -6.77
C SER A 687 -32.65 0.34 -6.22
N TRP A 688 -32.69 0.21 -4.88
CA TRP A 688 -33.12 -0.98 -4.16
C TRP A 688 -34.55 -0.92 -3.61
N ALA A 689 -35.35 0.08 -4.01
CA ALA A 689 -36.72 0.27 -3.51
C ALA A 689 -37.64 -0.96 -3.69
N ASN A 690 -37.35 -1.82 -4.66
CA ASN A 690 -38.14 -3.01 -5.01
C ASN A 690 -37.30 -4.30 -4.90
N GLY A 691 -36.35 -4.35 -3.97
CA GLY A 691 -35.35 -5.43 -3.89
C GLY A 691 -34.10 -5.13 -4.72
N GLN A 692 -33.31 -6.16 -5.03
CA GLN A 692 -32.01 -5.96 -5.69
C GLN A 692 -32.19 -5.32 -7.08
N SER A 693 -31.43 -4.26 -7.36
CA SER A 693 -31.48 -3.58 -8.64
C SER A 693 -30.98 -4.49 -9.78
N ALA A 694 -31.29 -4.15 -11.03
CA ALA A 694 -30.65 -4.81 -12.16
C ALA A 694 -29.13 -4.56 -12.12
N GLY A 695 -28.34 -5.57 -12.49
CA GLY A 695 -26.88 -5.52 -12.46
C GLY A 695 -26.27 -6.91 -12.64
N SER A 696 -24.95 -7.01 -12.49
CA SER A 696 -24.17 -8.23 -12.63
C SER A 696 -23.48 -8.59 -11.31
N ALA A 697 -23.60 -9.82 -10.87
CA ALA A 697 -22.82 -10.34 -9.74
C ALA A 697 -21.53 -10.99 -10.25
N LEU A 698 -20.38 -10.51 -9.78
CA LEU A 698 -19.05 -11.00 -10.15
C LEU A 698 -18.46 -11.79 -8.98
N PRO A 699 -18.21 -13.11 -9.11
CA PRO A 699 -17.63 -13.89 -8.02
C PRO A 699 -16.20 -13.43 -7.72
N ILE A 700 -15.82 -13.44 -6.45
CA ILE A 700 -14.53 -12.93 -5.98
C ILE A 700 -13.32 -13.64 -6.61
N SER A 701 -13.45 -14.87 -7.11
CA SER A 701 -12.43 -15.57 -7.90
C SER A 701 -12.04 -14.85 -9.21
N GLN A 702 -12.88 -13.96 -9.72
CA GLN A 702 -12.56 -13.07 -10.84
C GLN A 702 -11.76 -11.83 -10.42
N PHE A 703 -11.58 -11.59 -9.12
CA PHE A 703 -10.77 -10.48 -8.60
C PHE A 703 -9.39 -10.97 -8.16
N TYR A 704 -8.39 -10.12 -8.38
CA TYR A 704 -7.15 -10.15 -7.63
C TYR A 704 -7.37 -9.37 -6.33
N VAL A 705 -7.28 -10.05 -5.19
CA VAL A 705 -7.38 -9.44 -3.86
C VAL A 705 -5.97 -8.99 -3.45
N ALA A 706 -5.60 -7.78 -3.86
CA ALA A 706 -4.29 -7.20 -3.58
C ALA A 706 -4.22 -6.74 -2.12
N ARG A 707 -3.07 -6.96 -1.47
CA ARG A 707 -2.82 -6.63 -0.07
C ARG A 707 -1.61 -5.71 0.09
N ALA A 708 -1.78 -4.62 0.83
CA ALA A 708 -0.70 -3.68 1.13
C ALA A 708 0.49 -4.37 1.80
N GLY A 709 1.72 -3.97 1.43
CA GLY A 709 2.96 -4.59 1.93
C GLY A 709 3.29 -5.97 1.35
N VAL A 710 2.40 -6.57 0.55
CA VAL A 710 2.63 -7.83 -0.19
C VAL A 710 2.62 -7.56 -1.69
N ASP A 711 1.62 -6.84 -2.16
CA ASP A 711 1.37 -6.60 -3.58
C ASP A 711 2.00 -5.32 -4.11
N THR A 712 2.41 -5.38 -5.37
CA THR A 712 3.14 -4.33 -6.08
C THR A 712 2.41 -3.96 -7.36
N ALA A 713 2.77 -2.82 -7.96
CA ALA A 713 2.27 -2.45 -9.27
C ALA A 713 2.46 -3.58 -10.32
N ILE A 714 3.58 -4.31 -10.26
CA ILE A 714 3.88 -5.44 -11.15
C ILE A 714 2.91 -6.62 -10.94
N SER A 715 2.64 -7.03 -9.68
CA SER A 715 1.71 -8.15 -9.42
C SER A 715 0.28 -7.78 -9.81
N ILE A 716 -0.14 -6.56 -9.48
CA ILE A 716 -1.46 -6.02 -9.83
C ILE A 716 -1.63 -5.95 -11.35
N ASN A 717 -0.68 -5.34 -12.08
CA ASN A 717 -0.73 -5.21 -13.54
C ASN A 717 -0.70 -6.58 -14.23
N ALA A 718 0.06 -7.55 -13.70
CA ALA A 718 0.03 -8.91 -14.22
C ALA A 718 -1.36 -9.54 -14.11
N ALA A 719 -2.03 -9.45 -12.96
CA ALA A 719 -3.36 -10.01 -12.76
C ALA A 719 -4.43 -9.32 -13.63
N LEU A 720 -4.38 -7.99 -13.78
CA LEU A 720 -5.25 -7.24 -14.69
C LEU A 720 -5.10 -7.70 -16.15
N ASN A 721 -3.86 -7.89 -16.62
CA ASN A 721 -3.54 -8.40 -17.95
C ASN A 721 -4.03 -9.85 -18.18
N GLN A 722 -4.22 -10.64 -17.12
CA GLN A 722 -4.77 -12.00 -17.18
C GLN A 722 -6.31 -12.05 -17.16
N GLY A 723 -6.98 -10.90 -17.16
CA GLY A 723 -8.44 -10.83 -17.16
C GLY A 723 -9.08 -10.70 -15.77
N LYS A 724 -8.29 -10.51 -14.69
CA LYS A 724 -8.85 -10.26 -13.35
C LYS A 724 -9.38 -8.84 -13.21
N ASN A 725 -10.39 -8.68 -12.35
CA ASN A 725 -10.71 -7.41 -11.70
C ASN A 725 -9.74 -7.17 -10.52
N LEU A 726 -9.82 -6.03 -9.86
CA LEU A 726 -8.93 -5.68 -8.74
C LEU A 726 -9.74 -5.28 -7.50
N LEU A 727 -9.43 -5.90 -6.37
CA LEU A 727 -9.90 -5.47 -5.06
C LEU A 727 -8.66 -5.17 -4.19
N LEU A 728 -8.52 -3.93 -3.74
CA LEU A 728 -7.43 -3.47 -2.88
C LEU A 728 -7.89 -3.47 -1.42
N THR A 729 -7.29 -4.32 -0.59
CA THR A 729 -7.62 -4.37 0.84
C THR A 729 -7.05 -3.14 1.57
N PRO A 730 -7.53 -2.81 2.79
CA PRO A 730 -7.14 -1.58 3.48
C PRO A 730 -5.64 -1.53 3.78
N GLY A 731 -4.98 -0.47 3.32
CA GLY A 731 -3.55 -0.23 3.55
C GLY A 731 -2.98 0.78 2.54
N ILE A 732 -1.66 0.98 2.58
CA ILE A 732 -0.93 1.88 1.67
C ILE A 732 -0.12 1.06 0.67
N TYR A 733 -0.27 1.38 -0.61
CA TYR A 733 0.36 0.70 -1.74
C TYR A 733 1.39 1.64 -2.39
N PRO A 734 2.70 1.46 -2.11
CA PRO A 734 3.75 2.15 -2.84
C PRO A 734 3.86 1.57 -4.26
N LEU A 735 3.69 2.43 -5.27
CA LEU A 735 3.63 2.08 -6.68
C LEU A 735 4.81 2.69 -7.46
N SER A 736 5.68 1.84 -7.99
CA SER A 736 6.82 2.23 -8.84
C SER A 736 6.45 2.54 -10.30
N GLU A 737 5.27 2.09 -10.73
CA GLU A 737 4.59 2.40 -11.99
C GLU A 737 3.07 2.46 -11.73
N PRO A 738 2.25 3.11 -12.58
CA PRO A 738 0.80 3.10 -12.38
C PRO A 738 0.19 1.71 -12.50
N ILE A 739 -0.94 1.51 -11.81
CA ILE A 739 -1.89 0.44 -12.10
C ILE A 739 -2.51 0.73 -13.48
N LYS A 740 -2.45 -0.23 -14.40
CA LYS A 740 -2.85 -0.07 -15.82
C LYS A 740 -4.11 -0.89 -16.10
N VAL A 741 -5.22 -0.21 -16.36
CA VAL A 741 -6.52 -0.83 -16.63
C VAL A 741 -6.86 -0.67 -18.11
N SER A 742 -6.65 -1.74 -18.88
CA SER A 742 -6.83 -1.76 -20.35
C SER A 742 -8.01 -2.61 -20.84
N ARG A 743 -8.60 -3.43 -19.97
CA ARG A 743 -9.72 -4.32 -20.34
C ARG A 743 -11.06 -3.62 -20.06
N PRO A 744 -12.01 -3.60 -21.03
CA PRO A 744 -13.37 -3.13 -20.80
C PRO A 744 -14.05 -3.84 -19.62
N ASN A 745 -14.99 -3.15 -18.95
CA ASN A 745 -15.76 -3.63 -17.79
C ASN A 745 -14.91 -4.06 -16.57
N THR A 746 -13.64 -3.65 -16.49
CA THR A 746 -12.81 -3.95 -15.31
C THR A 746 -13.33 -3.19 -14.09
N VAL A 747 -13.53 -3.90 -12.99
CA VAL A 747 -13.81 -3.29 -11.68
C VAL A 747 -12.51 -3.16 -10.90
N VAL A 748 -12.24 -1.96 -10.36
CA VAL A 748 -11.16 -1.66 -9.42
C VAL A 748 -11.81 -1.08 -8.17
N MET A 749 -11.79 -1.82 -7.06
CA MET A 749 -12.47 -1.45 -5.82
C MET A 749 -11.49 -1.42 -4.65
N GLY A 750 -11.43 -0.30 -3.92
CA GLY A 750 -10.74 -0.22 -2.64
C GLY A 750 -11.66 -0.49 -1.46
N LEU A 751 -11.07 -0.98 -0.38
CA LEU A 751 -11.69 -1.13 0.93
C LEU A 751 -10.95 -0.27 1.96
N GLY A 752 -11.66 0.28 2.95
CA GLY A 752 -11.03 0.96 4.09
C GLY A 752 -10.03 2.06 3.72
N TYR A 753 -10.34 2.89 2.72
CA TYR A 753 -9.43 3.93 2.22
C TYR A 753 -8.06 3.38 1.76
N ALA A 754 -8.06 2.24 1.06
CA ALA A 754 -6.90 1.74 0.31
C ALA A 754 -6.22 2.89 -0.46
N THR A 755 -4.98 3.19 -0.07
CA THR A 755 -4.26 4.40 -0.48
C THR A 755 -3.14 4.03 -1.46
N LEU A 756 -3.13 4.65 -2.63
CA LEU A 756 -2.07 4.49 -3.63
C LEU A 756 -1.06 5.64 -3.49
N THR A 757 0.24 5.34 -3.56
CA THR A 757 1.31 6.35 -3.43
C THR A 757 2.38 6.13 -4.50
N PRO A 758 2.71 7.11 -5.37
CA PRO A 758 3.75 6.93 -6.37
C PRO A 758 5.14 7.10 -5.74
N THR A 759 6.10 6.25 -6.12
CA THR A 759 7.46 6.31 -5.54
C THR A 759 8.46 7.05 -6.43
N ASN A 760 8.19 7.19 -7.73
CA ASN A 760 9.18 7.61 -8.73
C ASN A 760 8.76 8.85 -9.54
N GLY A 761 7.80 9.65 -9.05
CA GLY A 761 7.16 10.72 -9.83
C GLY A 761 6.24 10.20 -10.95
N ASN A 762 5.84 8.94 -10.87
CA ASN A 762 4.89 8.28 -11.76
C ASN A 762 3.43 8.59 -11.38
N GLY A 763 2.48 8.38 -12.30
CA GLY A 763 1.08 8.25 -11.93
C GLY A 763 0.82 6.98 -11.11
N VAL A 764 -0.32 6.93 -10.42
CA VAL A 764 -0.75 5.74 -9.64
C VAL A 764 -1.79 4.89 -10.37
N LEU A 765 -2.59 5.49 -11.26
CA LEU A 765 -3.66 4.80 -11.99
C LEU A 765 -3.80 5.37 -13.41
N GLU A 766 -3.75 4.49 -14.40
CA GLU A 766 -4.03 4.78 -15.80
C GLU A 766 -5.12 3.83 -16.31
N VAL A 767 -6.25 4.39 -16.75
CA VAL A 767 -7.32 3.67 -17.43
C VAL A 767 -7.24 4.01 -18.92
N ALA A 768 -7.30 3.01 -19.81
CA ALA A 768 -7.31 3.22 -21.26
C ALA A 768 -8.68 3.75 -21.75
N ASP A 769 -8.75 4.21 -23.01
CA ASP A 769 -10.01 4.63 -23.67
C ASP A 769 -10.95 3.44 -23.97
N VAL A 770 -11.53 2.84 -22.92
CA VAL A 770 -12.35 1.61 -23.00
C VAL A 770 -13.66 1.69 -22.18
N ASP A 771 -14.66 0.94 -22.64
CA ASP A 771 -15.99 0.87 -22.02
C ASP A 771 -15.98 0.33 -20.59
N GLY A 772 -16.88 0.86 -19.76
CA GLY A 772 -17.44 0.18 -18.60
C GLY A 772 -16.52 0.00 -17.39
N VAL A 773 -15.29 0.52 -17.42
CA VAL A 773 -14.40 0.45 -16.26
C VAL A 773 -15.06 1.15 -15.07
N THR A 774 -14.98 0.54 -13.89
CA THR A 774 -15.49 1.15 -12.67
C THR A 774 -14.40 1.19 -11.62
N VAL A 775 -14.02 2.40 -11.20
CA VAL A 775 -13.03 2.63 -10.14
C VAL A 775 -13.78 3.14 -8.92
N SER A 776 -13.62 2.51 -7.76
CA SER A 776 -14.41 2.84 -6.57
C SER A 776 -13.60 2.83 -5.29
N HIS A 777 -13.84 3.85 -4.44
CA HIS A 777 -13.37 3.94 -3.06
C HIS A 777 -11.84 3.84 -2.92
N LEU A 778 -11.12 4.74 -3.58
CA LEU A 778 -9.66 4.83 -3.54
C LEU A 778 -9.20 6.16 -2.98
N MET A 779 -8.12 6.11 -2.20
CA MET A 779 -7.34 7.28 -1.82
C MET A 779 -6.02 7.30 -2.60
N VAL A 780 -5.50 8.49 -2.90
CA VAL A 780 -4.18 8.70 -3.48
C VAL A 780 -3.43 9.73 -2.64
N ASP A 781 -2.24 9.35 -2.16
CA ASP A 781 -1.28 10.27 -1.55
C ASP A 781 -0.19 10.61 -2.58
N ALA A 782 0.00 11.89 -2.89
CA ALA A 782 1.07 12.32 -3.79
C ALA A 782 2.45 12.09 -3.15
N GLY A 783 3.40 11.55 -3.93
CA GLY A 783 4.79 11.38 -3.51
C GLY A 783 5.57 12.71 -3.46
N THR A 784 6.73 12.69 -2.80
CA THR A 784 7.64 13.85 -2.71
C THR A 784 8.15 14.32 -4.08
N THR A 785 8.40 13.36 -4.98
CA THR A 785 8.74 13.61 -6.39
C THR A 785 7.46 13.98 -7.16
N ASN A 786 7.48 15.15 -7.82
CA ASN A 786 6.33 15.65 -8.57
C ASN A 786 5.85 14.66 -9.64
N SER A 787 4.60 14.22 -9.51
CA SER A 787 3.95 13.35 -10.49
C SER A 787 3.19 14.21 -11.51
N PRO A 788 3.51 14.21 -12.82
CA PRO A 788 2.85 15.09 -13.80
C PRO A 788 1.33 14.93 -13.83
N VAL A 789 0.85 13.70 -13.72
CA VAL A 789 -0.56 13.33 -13.53
C VAL A 789 -0.62 12.17 -12.53
N LEU A 790 -1.45 12.25 -11.49
CA LEU A 790 -1.63 11.15 -10.53
C LEU A 790 -2.60 10.08 -11.07
N ILE A 791 -3.79 10.48 -11.54
CA ILE A 791 -4.80 9.60 -12.13
C ILE A 791 -5.12 10.06 -13.56
N ARG A 792 -5.05 9.15 -14.53
CA ARG A 792 -5.38 9.41 -15.94
C ARG A 792 -6.46 8.46 -16.44
N ILE A 793 -7.54 9.00 -17.00
CA ILE A 793 -8.63 8.25 -17.65
C ILE A 793 -8.63 8.57 -19.15
N GLY A 794 -8.28 7.60 -19.97
CA GLY A 794 -8.08 7.75 -21.41
C GLY A 794 -6.70 8.30 -21.79
N GLU A 795 -6.25 7.92 -22.98
CA GLU A 795 -5.07 8.47 -23.66
C GLU A 795 -5.28 9.94 -24.05
N ASN A 796 -4.18 10.69 -24.23
CA ASN A 796 -4.29 12.01 -24.83
C ASN A 796 -4.81 11.89 -26.27
N GLY A 797 -5.88 12.60 -26.62
CA GLY A 797 -6.57 12.44 -27.90
C GLY A 797 -7.65 11.34 -27.92
N SER A 798 -8.01 10.76 -26.76
CA SER A 798 -9.24 9.98 -26.59
C SER A 798 -10.43 10.63 -27.30
N SER A 799 -11.18 9.81 -28.02
CA SER A 799 -12.28 10.29 -28.87
C SER A 799 -13.40 9.28 -29.10
N ALA A 800 -13.27 8.05 -28.58
CA ALA A 800 -14.37 7.10 -28.57
C ALA A 800 -15.53 7.62 -27.68
N SER A 801 -16.77 7.31 -28.04
CA SER A 801 -17.92 7.53 -27.14
C SER A 801 -18.21 6.25 -26.37
N HIS A 802 -18.41 6.40 -25.07
CA HIS A 802 -18.71 5.32 -24.13
C HIS A 802 -20.12 5.46 -23.53
N ALA A 803 -20.99 6.28 -24.13
CA ALA A 803 -22.29 6.67 -23.56
C ALA A 803 -23.22 5.50 -23.17
N SER A 804 -23.13 4.35 -23.84
CA SER A 804 -23.91 3.14 -23.54
C SER A 804 -23.34 2.34 -22.35
N ASN A 805 -22.07 2.50 -22.03
CA ASN A 805 -21.37 1.81 -20.95
C ASN A 805 -20.16 2.64 -20.49
N PRO A 806 -20.37 3.75 -19.77
CA PRO A 806 -19.30 4.68 -19.47
C PRO A 806 -18.32 4.13 -18.45
N THR A 807 -17.11 4.67 -18.46
CA THR A 807 -16.20 4.56 -17.31
C THR A 807 -16.74 5.41 -16.16
N VAL A 808 -16.78 4.86 -14.95
CA VAL A 808 -17.35 5.51 -13.76
C VAL A 808 -16.36 5.51 -12.60
N LEU A 809 -16.19 6.68 -11.99
CA LEU A 809 -15.34 6.92 -10.83
C LEU A 809 -16.23 7.19 -9.61
N HIS A 810 -16.07 6.43 -8.53
CA HIS A 810 -16.79 6.63 -7.28
C HIS A 810 -15.83 6.82 -6.11
N ASP A 811 -16.11 7.76 -5.21
CA ASP A 811 -15.34 7.92 -3.96
C ASP A 811 -13.83 7.97 -4.22
N ILE A 812 -13.41 8.79 -5.19
CA ILE A 812 -11.99 8.99 -5.53
C ILE A 812 -11.47 10.19 -4.75
N PHE A 813 -10.46 9.96 -3.92
CA PHE A 813 -9.91 10.97 -3.04
C PHE A 813 -8.41 11.15 -3.32
N VAL A 814 -7.95 12.39 -3.51
CA VAL A 814 -6.53 12.70 -3.73
C VAL A 814 -6.06 13.72 -2.71
N ARG A 815 -4.93 13.45 -2.07
CA ARG A 815 -4.25 14.31 -1.11
C ARG A 815 -2.86 14.68 -1.62
N VAL A 816 -2.56 15.97 -1.69
CA VAL A 816 -1.24 16.50 -2.07
C VAL A 816 -0.65 17.27 -0.90
N GLY A 817 0.19 16.61 -0.10
CA GLY A 817 0.77 17.14 1.15
C GLY A 817 0.02 16.71 2.42
N GLY A 818 0.32 17.34 3.56
CA GLY A 818 -0.37 17.15 4.84
C GLY A 818 0.16 15.97 5.67
N ASN A 819 0.55 14.87 5.02
CA ASN A 819 1.30 13.76 5.61
C ASN A 819 2.76 13.78 5.12
N GLY A 820 3.41 14.93 5.23
CA GLY A 820 4.70 15.22 4.61
C GLY A 820 4.56 15.85 3.22
N VAL A 821 5.69 16.05 2.53
CA VAL A 821 5.71 16.71 1.21
C VAL A 821 5.14 15.79 0.13
N GLY A 822 4.13 16.26 -0.59
CA GLY A 822 3.58 15.59 -1.77
C GLY A 822 3.42 16.59 -2.92
N LYS A 823 3.72 16.20 -4.17
CA LYS A 823 3.72 17.10 -5.34
C LYS A 823 3.06 16.46 -6.57
N ALA A 824 2.24 17.23 -7.30
CA ALA A 824 1.61 16.78 -8.53
C ALA A 824 1.44 17.92 -9.54
N GLY A 825 1.46 17.63 -10.85
CA GLY A 825 0.96 18.58 -11.85
C GLY A 825 -0.57 18.63 -11.81
N VAL A 826 -1.19 17.51 -12.16
CA VAL A 826 -2.64 17.32 -12.17
C VAL A 826 -3.02 16.12 -11.29
N SER A 827 -4.04 16.27 -10.44
CA SER A 827 -4.51 15.14 -9.61
C SER A 827 -5.38 14.14 -10.38
N LEU A 828 -6.32 14.63 -11.19
CA LEU A 828 -7.17 13.81 -12.05
C LEU A 828 -7.28 14.40 -13.46
N LEU A 829 -6.88 13.64 -14.47
CA LEU A 829 -6.99 13.99 -15.89
C LEU A 829 -7.99 13.04 -16.58
N VAL A 830 -9.06 13.59 -17.15
CA VAL A 830 -10.12 12.84 -17.83
C VAL A 830 -10.15 13.19 -19.31
N ASN A 831 -9.61 12.29 -20.15
CA ASN A 831 -9.60 12.40 -21.60
C ASN A 831 -10.76 11.64 -22.27
N SER A 832 -11.14 10.47 -21.75
CA SER A 832 -12.27 9.69 -22.30
C SER A 832 -13.59 10.46 -22.26
N ASN A 833 -14.39 10.33 -23.31
CA ASN A 833 -15.73 10.90 -23.35
C ASN A 833 -16.68 10.12 -22.40
N ASP A 834 -17.82 10.74 -22.09
CA ASP A 834 -18.95 10.13 -21.36
C ASP A 834 -18.63 9.64 -19.93
N VAL A 835 -17.43 9.89 -19.40
CA VAL A 835 -17.02 9.49 -18.04
C VAL A 835 -17.94 10.10 -16.99
N ILE A 836 -18.29 9.31 -15.98
CA ILE A 836 -19.06 9.75 -14.83
C ILE A 836 -18.16 9.84 -13.60
N ILE A 837 -18.12 11.00 -12.96
CA ILE A 837 -17.42 11.26 -11.69
C ILE A 837 -18.49 11.39 -10.61
N ASP A 838 -18.50 10.49 -9.62
CA ASP A 838 -19.59 10.36 -8.64
C ASP A 838 -19.04 10.34 -7.20
N HIS A 839 -19.02 11.52 -6.58
CA HIS A 839 -18.31 11.85 -5.36
C HIS A 839 -16.78 11.76 -5.53
N THR A 840 -16.12 12.90 -5.47
CA THR A 840 -14.66 13.00 -5.59
C THR A 840 -14.17 14.20 -4.81
N TRP A 841 -13.07 14.01 -4.07
CA TRP A 841 -12.38 15.09 -3.35
C TRP A 841 -10.93 15.15 -3.77
N LEU A 842 -10.53 16.25 -4.38
CA LEU A 842 -9.15 16.52 -4.77
C LEU A 842 -8.66 17.67 -3.89
N TRP A 843 -7.70 17.39 -3.02
CA TRP A 843 -7.27 18.30 -1.96
C TRP A 843 -5.75 18.49 -2.01
N ARG A 844 -5.31 19.67 -2.44
CA ARG A 844 -3.97 20.13 -2.08
C ARG A 844 -4.02 20.52 -0.60
N ALA A 845 -3.23 19.88 0.25
CA ALA A 845 -3.36 20.06 1.68
C ALA A 845 -3.18 21.52 2.14
N ASP A 846 -4.10 22.03 2.95
CA ASP A 846 -4.02 23.35 3.60
C ASP A 846 -3.41 23.29 5.01
N HIS A 847 -3.36 22.10 5.61
CA HIS A 847 -2.79 21.85 6.94
C HIS A 847 -2.11 20.47 7.03
N GLY A 848 -1.30 20.30 8.07
CA GLY A 848 -0.47 19.11 8.29
C GLY A 848 1.00 19.34 7.94
N GLU A 849 1.79 18.27 7.89
CA GLU A 849 3.21 18.34 7.56
C GLU A 849 3.45 18.52 6.05
N GLY A 850 4.52 19.22 5.69
CA GLY A 850 4.91 19.43 4.28
C GLY A 850 3.98 20.38 3.49
N VAL A 851 3.17 21.19 4.18
CA VAL A 851 2.27 22.17 3.57
C VAL A 851 2.87 23.56 3.56
N ALA A 852 3.05 24.10 2.35
CA ALA A 852 3.33 25.51 2.04
C ALA A 852 3.33 25.68 0.50
N TRP A 853 3.30 26.92 0.03
CA TRP A 853 3.22 27.28 -1.39
C TRP A 853 4.28 26.60 -2.28
N ASP A 854 5.49 26.37 -1.76
CA ASP A 854 6.63 25.75 -2.44
C ASP A 854 6.90 24.29 -2.01
N LEU A 855 6.22 23.82 -0.96
CA LEU A 855 6.35 22.46 -0.43
C LEU A 855 5.38 21.48 -1.09
N ASN A 856 4.07 21.65 -0.96
CA ASN A 856 3.09 20.75 -1.56
C ASN A 856 2.54 21.29 -2.88
N THR A 857 3.43 21.59 -3.82
CA THR A 857 3.08 22.23 -5.10
C THR A 857 2.10 21.38 -5.90
N ALA A 858 0.98 21.97 -6.32
CA ALA A 858 0.01 21.35 -7.22
C ALA A 858 -0.71 22.36 -8.12
N ALA A 859 -0.61 22.20 -9.44
CA ALA A 859 -1.18 23.14 -10.39
C ALA A 859 -2.71 23.02 -10.49
N ASN A 860 -3.22 21.83 -10.85
CA ASN A 860 -4.67 21.62 -11.05
C ASN A 860 -5.18 20.38 -10.30
N GLY A 861 -6.41 20.47 -9.79
CA GLY A 861 -7.11 19.31 -9.25
C GLY A 861 -7.61 18.43 -10.38
N LEU A 862 -8.57 18.95 -11.16
CA LEU A 862 -9.24 18.25 -12.24
C LEU A 862 -9.01 18.94 -13.59
N ILE A 863 -8.62 18.17 -14.61
CA ILE A 863 -8.70 18.58 -16.01
C ILE A 863 -9.62 17.62 -16.76
N VAL A 864 -10.64 18.16 -17.45
CA VAL A 864 -11.58 17.39 -18.27
C VAL A 864 -11.44 17.76 -19.75
N ASN A 865 -10.83 16.89 -20.53
CA ASN A 865 -10.75 16.99 -21.99
C ASN A 865 -11.89 16.24 -22.69
N GLY A 866 -12.40 15.17 -22.07
CA GLY A 866 -13.50 14.37 -22.62
C GLY A 866 -14.83 15.14 -22.72
N ASN A 867 -15.55 14.92 -23.82
CA ASN A 867 -16.91 15.43 -24.03
C ASN A 867 -17.94 14.61 -23.23
N ASN A 868 -19.12 15.18 -22.97
CA ASN A 868 -20.25 14.56 -22.26
C ASN A 868 -19.97 14.10 -20.81
N VAL A 869 -18.78 14.38 -20.27
CA VAL A 869 -18.39 14.00 -18.91
C VAL A 869 -19.38 14.61 -17.89
N SER A 870 -19.79 13.81 -16.92
CA SER A 870 -20.78 14.21 -15.90
C SER A 870 -20.20 14.05 -14.50
N ALA A 871 -20.15 15.13 -13.74
CA ALA A 871 -19.69 15.16 -12.36
C ALA A 871 -20.87 15.38 -11.38
N TYR A 872 -20.93 14.55 -10.34
CA TYR A 872 -21.88 14.62 -9.23
C TYR A 872 -21.09 14.69 -7.92
N GLY A 873 -21.30 15.73 -7.10
CA GLY A 873 -20.61 15.85 -5.81
C GLY A 873 -19.12 16.06 -5.96
N LEU A 874 -18.72 17.11 -6.70
CA LEU A 874 -17.32 17.42 -6.97
C LEU A 874 -16.78 18.40 -5.91
N PHE A 875 -15.73 18.01 -5.20
CA PHE A 875 -15.01 18.83 -4.20
C PHE A 875 -13.56 19.00 -4.67
N VAL A 876 -13.07 20.23 -4.88
CA VAL A 876 -11.70 20.47 -5.37
C VAL A 876 -11.10 21.72 -4.73
N GLU A 877 -10.00 21.59 -4.00
CA GLU A 877 -9.54 22.62 -3.07
C GLU A 877 -8.02 22.89 -3.08
N HIS A 878 -7.69 24.17 -2.89
CA HIS A 878 -6.39 24.77 -2.61
C HIS A 878 -5.26 24.58 -3.65
N TYR A 879 -5.56 24.13 -4.87
CA TYR A 879 -4.58 24.07 -5.97
C TYR A 879 -4.08 25.47 -6.38
N GLN A 880 -2.88 25.55 -6.96
CA GLN A 880 -2.18 26.81 -7.20
C GLN A 880 -2.67 27.55 -8.45
N GLU A 881 -3.16 26.82 -9.44
CA GLU A 881 -3.77 27.35 -10.67
C GLU A 881 -5.29 27.09 -10.66
N TYR A 882 -5.90 26.82 -11.83
CA TYR A 882 -7.31 26.44 -11.90
C TYR A 882 -7.57 25.16 -11.09
N GLN A 883 -8.54 25.18 -10.16
CA GLN A 883 -8.91 23.98 -9.39
C GLN A 883 -9.50 22.95 -10.36
N VAL A 884 -10.45 23.40 -11.20
CA VAL A 884 -11.05 22.64 -12.31
C VAL A 884 -10.83 23.39 -13.63
N LEU A 885 -10.27 22.72 -14.62
CA LEU A 885 -10.23 23.15 -16.02
C LEU A 885 -11.05 22.20 -16.90
N TRP A 886 -12.05 22.74 -17.60
CA TRP A 886 -12.97 21.99 -18.45
C TRP A 886 -12.83 22.40 -19.92
N ASN A 887 -12.28 21.50 -20.73
CA ASN A 887 -12.00 21.68 -22.16
C ASN A 887 -13.00 20.92 -23.05
N GLY A 888 -13.63 19.85 -22.55
CA GLY A 888 -14.59 19.02 -23.29
C GLY A 888 -15.99 19.66 -23.42
N ASN A 889 -16.68 19.41 -24.55
CA ASN A 889 -18.04 19.91 -24.78
C ASN A 889 -19.11 19.09 -24.06
N ASN A 890 -20.26 19.73 -23.81
CA ASN A 890 -21.44 19.13 -23.16
C ASN A 890 -21.12 18.54 -21.77
N GLY A 891 -20.16 19.15 -21.08
CA GLY A 891 -19.81 18.83 -19.70
C GLY A 891 -20.96 19.15 -18.74
N LYS A 892 -21.09 18.35 -17.69
CA LYS A 892 -22.11 18.53 -16.66
C LYS A 892 -21.49 18.49 -15.28
N THR A 893 -21.86 19.41 -14.39
CA THR A 893 -21.45 19.39 -12.99
C THR A 893 -22.65 19.71 -12.11
N TYR A 894 -23.01 18.79 -11.23
CA TYR A 894 -24.09 19.01 -10.27
C TYR A 894 -23.53 18.84 -8.86
N PHE A 895 -23.68 19.90 -8.07
CA PHE A 895 -22.86 20.19 -6.90
C PHE A 895 -21.38 20.39 -7.25
N TYR A 896 -20.88 21.57 -6.89
CA TYR A 896 -19.46 21.85 -6.78
C TYR A 896 -19.18 22.55 -5.45
N GLN A 897 -18.12 22.15 -4.77
CA GLN A 897 -17.55 22.87 -3.64
C GLN A 897 -16.04 23.05 -3.87
N SER A 898 -15.53 24.22 -3.49
CA SER A 898 -14.12 24.57 -3.61
C SER A 898 -13.71 25.65 -2.62
N GLU A 899 -12.49 25.54 -2.14
CA GLU A 899 -11.75 26.62 -1.49
C GLU A 899 -10.52 26.95 -2.33
N ILE A 900 -10.29 28.24 -2.59
CA ILE A 900 -9.03 28.69 -3.22
C ILE A 900 -7.84 28.51 -2.26
N PRO A 901 -6.59 28.47 -2.76
CA PRO A 901 -5.41 28.34 -1.91
C PRO A 901 -5.35 29.46 -0.88
N TYR A 902 -5.06 29.06 0.36
CA TYR A 902 -4.95 29.95 1.51
C TYR A 902 -3.64 30.75 1.51
N ASP A 903 -2.62 30.15 0.90
CA ASP A 903 -1.20 30.46 1.02
C ASP A 903 -0.50 31.14 -0.18
N PRO A 904 -1.17 31.76 -1.20
CA PRO A 904 -0.50 32.58 -2.20
C PRO A 904 0.41 33.64 -1.54
N PRO A 905 1.73 33.70 -1.84
CA PRO A 905 2.66 34.48 -1.02
C PRO A 905 2.49 35.99 -1.15
N THR A 906 2.12 36.45 -2.35
CA THR A 906 1.76 37.83 -2.71
C THR A 906 0.78 37.81 -3.89
N GLN A 907 0.07 38.93 -4.11
CA GLN A 907 -0.84 39.04 -5.25
C GLN A 907 -0.13 38.91 -6.61
N ASP A 908 1.10 39.44 -6.74
CA ASP A 908 1.81 39.43 -8.02
C ASP A 908 2.41 38.07 -8.39
N GLN A 909 2.71 37.23 -7.39
CA GLN A 909 3.09 35.84 -7.60
C GLN A 909 1.90 34.92 -7.90
N TRP A 910 0.66 35.42 -7.76
CA TRP A 910 -0.56 34.67 -8.02
C TRP A 910 -1.50 35.46 -8.95
N ARG A 911 -1.14 35.45 -10.23
CA ARG A 911 -1.92 36.01 -11.35
C ARG A 911 -1.96 35.00 -12.48
N SER A 912 -3.14 34.76 -13.05
CA SER A 912 -3.33 33.96 -14.27
C SER A 912 -3.02 34.76 -15.54
N GLY A 913 -3.04 36.10 -15.46
CA GLY A 913 -2.74 36.98 -16.59
C GLY A 913 -2.62 38.45 -16.19
N ALA A 914 -2.31 39.31 -17.17
CA ALA A 914 -2.20 40.74 -16.95
C ALA A 914 -3.54 41.33 -16.46
N GLY A 915 -3.56 41.89 -15.25
CA GLY A 915 -4.77 42.45 -14.63
C GLY A 915 -5.76 41.42 -14.07
N VAL A 916 -5.45 40.11 -14.10
CA VAL A 916 -6.28 39.06 -13.51
C VAL A 916 -5.62 38.54 -12.24
N ASN A 917 -6.26 38.77 -11.09
CA ASN A 917 -5.78 38.32 -9.79
C ASN A 917 -6.21 36.86 -9.56
N GLY A 918 -5.24 36.00 -9.23
CA GLY A 918 -5.45 34.57 -9.02
C GLY A 918 -5.84 33.79 -10.27
N TRP A 919 -6.20 32.53 -10.05
CA TRP A 919 -6.76 31.61 -11.05
C TRP A 919 -8.17 31.21 -10.61
N ALA A 920 -9.12 31.20 -11.56
CA ALA A 920 -10.51 30.85 -11.25
C ALA A 920 -10.60 29.46 -10.61
N SER A 921 -11.54 29.26 -9.70
CA SER A 921 -11.78 27.94 -9.12
C SER A 921 -12.31 26.98 -10.20
N TYR A 922 -13.25 27.44 -11.03
CA TYR A 922 -13.80 26.66 -12.13
C TYR A 922 -13.63 27.40 -13.47
N LYS A 923 -12.80 26.88 -14.37
CA LYS A 923 -12.58 27.40 -15.72
C LYS A 923 -13.21 26.47 -16.77
N VAL A 924 -14.15 26.98 -17.55
CA VAL A 924 -14.55 26.38 -18.84
C VAL A 924 -13.77 27.09 -19.94
N ALA A 925 -13.10 26.31 -20.80
CA ALA A 925 -12.30 26.84 -21.89
C ALA A 925 -13.16 27.57 -22.94
N ASP A 926 -12.60 28.58 -23.58
CA ASP A 926 -13.34 29.49 -24.47
C ASP A 926 -13.80 28.80 -25.77
N THR A 927 -13.25 27.62 -26.07
CA THR A 927 -13.63 26.73 -27.17
C THR A 927 -14.86 25.86 -26.87
N VAL A 928 -15.32 25.80 -25.62
CA VAL A 928 -16.49 25.00 -25.23
C VAL A 928 -17.77 25.70 -25.65
N THR A 929 -18.60 24.98 -26.40
CA THR A 929 -19.86 25.48 -26.96
C THR A 929 -21.09 25.12 -26.14
N GLN A 930 -21.00 24.08 -25.30
CA GLN A 930 -22.07 23.58 -24.44
C GLN A 930 -21.54 23.13 -23.09
N HIS A 931 -22.21 23.52 -21.99
CA HIS A 931 -21.88 23.13 -20.61
C HIS A 931 -23.11 23.33 -19.70
N ASP A 932 -23.24 22.56 -18.62
CA ASP A 932 -24.32 22.73 -17.62
C ASP A 932 -23.79 22.49 -16.19
N ALA A 933 -23.63 23.55 -15.40
CA ALA A 933 -23.12 23.46 -14.03
C ALA A 933 -24.11 24.05 -13.01
N ARG A 934 -24.47 23.30 -11.96
CA ARG A 934 -25.54 23.70 -11.01
C ARG A 934 -25.19 23.46 -9.55
N GLY A 935 -25.47 24.46 -8.70
CA GLY A 935 -25.23 24.39 -7.25
C GLY A 935 -23.74 24.45 -6.93
N MET A 936 -23.13 25.62 -7.07
CA MET A 936 -21.67 25.81 -6.94
C MET A 936 -21.32 26.73 -5.78
N GLY A 937 -20.51 26.25 -4.82
CA GLY A 937 -19.98 27.04 -3.71
C GLY A 937 -18.46 27.19 -3.81
N ILE A 938 -17.96 28.43 -3.79
CA ILE A 938 -16.52 28.72 -3.93
C ILE A 938 -16.09 29.71 -2.83
N TYR A 939 -15.19 29.30 -1.94
CA TYR A 939 -14.89 30.02 -0.69
C TYR A 939 -13.43 30.49 -0.61
N ALA A 940 -13.20 31.62 0.08
CA ALA A 940 -11.89 32.23 0.29
C ALA A 940 -11.46 32.18 1.76
N VAL A 941 -10.21 31.78 2.01
CA VAL A 941 -9.60 31.78 3.36
C VAL A 941 -8.14 32.26 3.28
N PHE A 942 -7.92 33.47 2.73
CA PHE A 942 -6.57 33.97 2.50
C PHE A 942 -5.86 34.28 3.82
N LEU A 943 -4.72 33.61 4.06
CA LEU A 943 -3.88 33.81 5.25
C LEU A 943 -2.94 35.02 5.14
N ARG A 944 -2.99 35.75 4.01
CA ARG A 944 -2.17 36.94 3.75
C ARG A 944 -3.05 38.11 3.32
N PRO A 945 -2.80 39.33 3.84
CA PRO A 945 -3.54 40.52 3.47
C PRO A 945 -3.30 40.90 2.00
N ASN A 946 -4.26 41.60 1.42
CA ASN A 946 -4.23 42.15 0.04
C ASN A 946 -4.11 41.12 -1.10
N VAL A 947 -4.38 39.84 -0.85
CA VAL A 947 -4.59 38.82 -1.89
C VAL A 947 -6.07 38.72 -2.21
N PHE A 948 -6.43 38.77 -3.49
CA PHE A 948 -7.80 38.64 -3.97
C PHE A 948 -7.88 37.66 -5.14
N LEU A 949 -9.06 37.08 -5.36
CA LEU A 949 -9.40 36.41 -6.60
C LEU A 949 -10.29 37.34 -7.45
N SER A 950 -9.93 37.59 -8.71
CA SER A 950 -10.71 38.48 -9.58
C SER A 950 -12.09 37.93 -9.94
N ARG A 951 -12.25 36.61 -9.97
CA ARG A 951 -13.51 35.91 -10.29
C ARG A 951 -13.43 34.43 -9.90
N ALA A 952 -14.48 33.89 -9.29
CA ALA A 952 -14.53 32.48 -8.88
C ALA A 952 -14.71 31.52 -10.06
N ILE A 953 -15.50 31.90 -11.07
CA ILE A 953 -15.76 31.09 -12.26
C ILE A 953 -15.39 31.88 -13.53
N GLU A 954 -14.75 31.20 -14.48
CA GLU A 954 -14.44 31.72 -15.82
C GLU A 954 -15.05 30.84 -16.90
N THR A 955 -15.74 31.43 -17.88
CA THR A 955 -16.47 30.66 -18.90
C THR A 955 -16.77 31.48 -20.16
N PRO A 956 -16.86 30.89 -21.37
CA PRO A 956 -17.40 31.57 -22.54
C PRO A 956 -18.86 32.00 -22.33
N THR A 957 -19.24 33.17 -22.86
CA THR A 957 -20.63 33.66 -22.80
C THR A 957 -21.44 33.08 -23.96
N SER A 958 -22.13 31.95 -23.73
CA SER A 958 -22.99 31.28 -24.72
C SER A 958 -24.29 30.82 -24.07
N ALA A 959 -25.42 30.90 -24.78
CA ALA A 959 -26.72 30.42 -24.28
C ALA A 959 -26.77 28.91 -23.98
N ASN A 960 -25.79 28.14 -24.51
CA ASN A 960 -25.63 26.71 -24.29
C ASN A 960 -24.61 26.37 -23.19
N VAL A 961 -23.89 27.37 -22.66
CA VAL A 961 -22.92 27.24 -21.56
C VAL A 961 -23.56 27.84 -20.32
N LYS A 962 -24.22 26.98 -19.54
CA LYS A 962 -25.17 27.35 -18.50
C LYS A 962 -24.61 27.10 -17.11
N PHE A 963 -24.81 28.07 -16.23
CA PHE A 963 -24.54 27.96 -14.81
C PHE A 963 -25.78 28.36 -14.02
N GLU A 964 -26.15 27.58 -13.02
CA GLU A 964 -27.28 27.87 -12.11
C GLU A 964 -26.83 27.76 -10.65
N HIS A 965 -27.34 28.67 -9.81
CA HIS A 965 -27.16 28.65 -8.35
C HIS A 965 -25.68 28.63 -7.91
N MET A 966 -24.99 29.76 -8.09
CA MET A 966 -23.59 29.95 -7.68
C MET A 966 -23.52 30.85 -6.44
N VAL A 967 -22.71 30.50 -5.45
CA VAL A 967 -22.41 31.31 -4.26
C VAL A 967 -20.91 31.45 -4.05
N THR A 968 -20.47 32.65 -3.66
CA THR A 968 -19.12 32.87 -3.13
C THR A 968 -19.18 33.25 -1.66
N VAL A 969 -18.14 32.86 -0.90
CA VAL A 969 -18.04 33.15 0.53
C VAL A 969 -16.61 33.59 0.86
N ASN A 970 -16.47 34.57 1.74
CA ASN A 970 -15.18 34.92 2.35
C ASN A 970 -15.21 34.47 3.81
N LEU A 971 -14.21 33.72 4.25
CA LEU A 971 -14.10 33.16 5.59
C LEU A 971 -12.96 33.80 6.39
N THR A 972 -12.33 34.83 5.84
CA THR A 972 -11.28 35.65 6.48
C THR A 972 -11.68 37.12 6.56
N ASN A 973 -11.02 37.86 7.44
CA ASN A 973 -11.10 39.34 7.43
C ASN A 973 -10.31 39.94 6.26
N ASP A 974 -9.32 39.19 5.76
CA ASP A 974 -8.41 39.56 4.68
C ASP A 974 -8.84 38.98 3.34
N GLY A 975 -8.55 39.74 2.27
CA GLY A 975 -8.75 39.31 0.90
C GLY A 975 -10.22 39.14 0.49
N GLY A 976 -10.46 38.26 -0.49
CA GLY A 976 -11.80 37.86 -0.93
C GLY A 976 -11.91 37.61 -2.44
N ILE A 977 -13.14 37.36 -2.90
CA ILE A 977 -13.48 37.10 -4.30
C ILE A 977 -14.22 38.32 -4.86
N GLN A 978 -13.74 38.89 -5.97
CA GLN A 978 -14.28 40.12 -6.54
C GLN A 978 -15.54 39.92 -7.40
N ARG A 979 -15.73 38.73 -7.99
CA ARG A 979 -16.90 38.36 -8.84
C ARG A 979 -17.23 36.87 -8.69
N VAL A 980 -18.52 36.54 -8.77
CA VAL A 980 -18.99 35.14 -8.72
C VAL A 980 -18.64 34.42 -10.03
N ILE A 981 -18.97 35.01 -11.17
CA ILE A 981 -18.74 34.42 -12.49
C ILE A 981 -18.43 35.49 -13.52
N ASN A 982 -17.32 35.34 -14.25
CA ASN A 982 -16.79 36.34 -15.18
C ASN A 982 -16.77 37.76 -14.58
N ASN A 983 -17.68 38.64 -15.02
CA ASN A 983 -17.83 40.02 -14.54
C ASN A 983 -19.13 40.24 -13.75
N THR A 984 -19.81 39.16 -13.35
CA THR A 984 -21.15 39.14 -12.75
C THR A 984 -21.12 38.64 -11.30
N GLY A 985 -22.03 39.16 -10.48
CA GLY A 985 -22.09 38.93 -9.04
C GLY A 985 -21.28 39.96 -8.26
N ASP A 986 -21.71 40.24 -7.04
CA ASP A 986 -21.05 41.20 -6.15
C ASP A 986 -19.75 40.62 -5.55
N PRO A 987 -18.80 41.48 -5.13
CA PRO A 987 -17.63 41.03 -4.40
C PRO A 987 -18.03 40.52 -3.01
N THR A 988 -17.29 39.55 -2.48
CA THR A 988 -17.39 39.21 -1.06
C THR A 988 -16.84 40.37 -0.22
N PRO A 989 -17.56 40.88 0.79
CA PRO A 989 -17.01 41.91 1.67
C PRO A 989 -15.88 41.35 2.56
N PRO A 990 -15.06 42.22 3.16
CA PRO A 990 -14.19 41.84 4.28
C PRO A 990 -15.02 41.31 5.45
N GLY A 991 -14.55 40.23 6.08
CA GLY A 991 -15.17 39.65 7.27
C GLY A 991 -15.86 38.31 7.00
N ILE A 992 -15.80 37.44 8.00
CA ILE A 992 -16.24 36.04 7.94
C ILE A 992 -17.74 35.95 7.63
N ALA A 993 -18.07 35.48 6.42
CA ALA A 993 -19.40 35.25 5.87
C ALA A 993 -20.38 36.46 5.98
N VAL A 994 -19.85 37.69 6.07
CA VAL A 994 -20.65 38.91 6.35
C VAL A 994 -21.71 39.21 5.28
N GLN A 995 -21.46 38.79 4.02
CA GLN A 995 -22.45 38.53 2.98
C GLN A 995 -21.96 37.35 2.13
N THR A 996 -22.88 36.58 1.54
CA THR A 996 -22.55 35.51 0.56
C THR A 996 -23.11 35.88 -0.81
N PRO A 997 -22.33 36.52 -1.70
CA PRO A 997 -22.80 36.90 -3.04
C PRO A 997 -23.29 35.68 -3.82
N ARG A 998 -24.46 35.82 -4.46
CA ARG A 998 -25.13 34.74 -5.19
C ARG A 998 -25.48 35.18 -6.61
N VAL A 999 -25.33 34.27 -7.57
CA VAL A 999 -25.83 34.43 -8.95
C VAL A 999 -26.75 33.26 -9.25
N THR A 1000 -28.01 33.54 -9.59
CA THR A 1000 -29.04 32.51 -9.85
C THR A 1000 -28.79 31.80 -11.18
N LYS A 1001 -28.41 32.51 -12.23
CA LYS A 1001 -28.27 32.00 -13.60
C LYS A 1001 -27.19 32.78 -14.36
N TYR A 1002 -26.44 32.10 -15.21
CA TYR A 1002 -25.51 32.69 -16.16
C TYR A 1002 -25.42 31.86 -17.47
N PRO A 1003 -25.35 32.49 -18.66
CA PRO A 1003 -25.70 33.90 -18.90
C PRO A 1003 -27.18 34.16 -18.55
N GLN A 1004 -27.49 35.41 -18.21
CA GLN A 1004 -28.83 35.82 -17.74
C GLN A 1004 -29.92 35.60 -18.80
#